data_AF-A0A7X4IKT4-F1
#
_entry.id   AF-A0A7X4IKT4-F1
#
_cell.length_a   1.000
_cell.length_b   1.000
_cell.length_c   1.000
_cell.angle_alpha   90.00
_cell.angle_beta   90.00
_cell.angle_gamma   90.00
#
_symmetry.space_group_name_H-M   'P 1'
#
loop_
_entity.id
_entity.type
_entity.pdbx_description
1 polymer ?
#
loop_
_entity_poly.entity_id
_entity_poly.type
_entity_poly.pdbx_seq_one_letter_code
_entity_poly.pdbx_strand_id
1 'polypeptide(L)'
;MIPAFITKAHIVEAMRRISRDGVPPRRTSRDYCLIKGGRHFPPKYSIALAHQVATGQSLRSDKFSGGSESNRFLKARGFNIVECNCGGSYGAGSIKSPSGPFEKRTHITPPTRHSERCRECKIRVHEILERIYGTCLRNHRVSWPAHLSSYKGTSIYSALKNVATVLGKYRGFDIGDFVRTKTLAPCDFWVPDPGFIVEFDESQHFTSPRKLALSAYPADQPLGFSRERWIALGEQHNAKDDDPPYRDEQRAWYDTLRDFVPSLKGFEPTVRLYARDFAWCSLDADSSQDRQRFSAIALQDTAPAIRTTMDTSTFVAPMTSSLRVALIFPKVNRGTSHGVPPEGSGVQEPDIPTLASFRGETIDFALFPEGYIRSSDAKRIQSLKKLARDLNAPLLVGAIERGIGSTDRAWQVLLHFDPDGSYHRIYTKHSTADAVAFEKPDWEPSVMLPTFELGSVIAGATICHDQYLGLLPRFLAKRGARVWVNPSFDNVSEIKWASILRLRAVENRFFALCTLHDKGRGRSTHPFAFSPEGKELQARRVGCEVPQHLSKCNESGTIYIVDLDMSAVDEPLDWSRLPPAEKPKRARNGEPRKPVRVALRGREPAILGRSGWQTIEEGCRIETNHGSVYVGVVLKEQILDAAACFRVLDCANQMECAPIIWNLWDRLPTDSARLATLMMGRVIECCAPILISDVDGIHELIELANRNKIPTRRTTETAGETIVDIGNAWGLRNTFKIVTQRLPRGMKGNALDRYRGLA
;
A
#
# COMPACT_ATOMS: atom_id res chain seq x y z
N MET A 1 -11.81 -12.80 -47.70
CA MET A 1 -11.48 -11.36 -47.50
C MET A 1 -12.69 -10.66 -46.92
N ILE A 2 -12.49 -9.72 -45.98
CA ILE A 2 -13.58 -8.98 -45.34
C ILE A 2 -14.24 -8.01 -46.34
N PRO A 3 -15.56 -8.04 -46.55
CA PRO A 3 -16.23 -7.17 -47.52
C PRO A 3 -16.11 -5.68 -47.18
N ALA A 4 -15.73 -4.86 -48.18
CA ALA A 4 -15.44 -3.44 -47.98
C ALA A 4 -16.66 -2.60 -47.56
N PHE A 5 -17.88 -3.04 -47.88
CA PHE A 5 -19.12 -2.33 -47.55
C PHE A 5 -19.45 -2.30 -46.05
N ILE A 6 -18.79 -3.11 -45.21
CA ILE A 6 -18.97 -3.03 -43.76
C ILE A 6 -18.40 -1.68 -43.29
N THR A 7 -19.24 -0.80 -42.75
CA THR A 7 -18.87 0.56 -42.31
C THR A 7 -18.52 0.61 -40.82
N LYS A 8 -17.99 1.76 -40.36
CA LYS A 8 -17.77 2.03 -38.93
C LYS A 8 -19.07 1.91 -38.12
N ALA A 9 -20.20 2.37 -38.66
CA ALA A 9 -21.51 2.30 -38.01
C ALA A 9 -21.95 0.85 -37.77
N HIS A 10 -21.77 -0.04 -38.77
CA HIS A 10 -22.11 -1.46 -38.62
C HIS A 10 -21.28 -2.15 -37.53
N ILE A 11 -20.00 -1.78 -37.37
CA ILE A 11 -19.13 -2.31 -36.31
C ILE A 11 -19.56 -1.81 -34.93
N VAL A 12 -19.95 -0.54 -34.82
CA VAL A 12 -20.47 0.01 -33.55
C VAL A 12 -21.77 -0.68 -33.14
N GLU A 13 -22.68 -0.92 -34.08
CA GLU A 13 -23.92 -1.63 -33.78
C GLU A 13 -23.67 -3.10 -33.42
N ALA A 14 -22.71 -3.75 -34.08
CA ALA A 14 -22.26 -5.08 -33.69
C ALA A 14 -21.74 -5.13 -32.24
N MET A 15 -20.99 -4.11 -31.79
CA MET A 15 -20.54 -4.01 -30.40
C MET A 15 -21.71 -3.81 -29.42
N ARG A 16 -22.76 -3.06 -29.78
CA ARG A 16 -23.97 -2.96 -28.96
C ARG A 16 -24.64 -4.32 -28.82
N ARG A 17 -24.75 -5.08 -29.91
CA ARG A 17 -25.27 -6.46 -29.86
C ARG A 17 -24.41 -7.37 -29.00
N ILE A 18 -23.08 -7.33 -29.10
CA ILE A 18 -22.18 -8.10 -28.22
C ILE A 18 -22.37 -7.70 -26.75
N SER A 19 -22.56 -6.41 -26.47
CA SER A 19 -22.78 -5.91 -25.11
C SER A 19 -24.13 -6.33 -24.51
N ARG A 20 -25.10 -6.70 -25.34
CA ARG A 20 -26.42 -7.17 -24.92
C ARG A 20 -26.50 -8.70 -24.86
N ASP A 21 -25.99 -9.36 -25.90
CA ASP A 21 -26.16 -10.80 -26.15
C ASP A 21 -24.95 -11.62 -25.68
N GLY A 22 -23.86 -10.97 -25.31
CA GLY A 22 -22.61 -11.60 -24.90
C GLY A 22 -21.78 -12.14 -26.09
N VAL A 23 -20.65 -12.75 -25.75
CA VAL A 23 -19.76 -13.40 -26.73
C VAL A 23 -19.87 -14.92 -26.56
N PRO A 24 -20.22 -15.68 -27.61
CA PRO A 24 -20.18 -17.14 -27.55
C PRO A 24 -18.78 -17.66 -27.22
N PRO A 25 -18.61 -18.69 -26.36
CA PRO A 25 -17.30 -19.15 -25.89
C PRO A 25 -16.26 -19.47 -26.98
N ARG A 26 -16.71 -19.92 -28.17
CA ARG A 26 -15.84 -20.21 -29.33
C ARG A 26 -15.46 -18.98 -30.16
N ARG A 27 -16.04 -17.81 -29.86
CA ARG A 27 -15.87 -16.54 -30.59
C ARG A 27 -15.17 -15.46 -29.75
N THR A 28 -14.62 -15.85 -28.60
CA THR A 28 -13.86 -15.00 -27.69
C THR A 28 -12.51 -14.60 -28.28
N SER A 29 -11.96 -13.48 -27.80
CA SER A 29 -10.62 -13.02 -28.16
C SER A 29 -9.56 -14.00 -27.65
N ARG A 30 -8.57 -14.30 -28.50
CA ARG A 30 -7.38 -15.08 -28.11
C ARG A 30 -6.15 -14.19 -28.04
N ASP A 31 -5.85 -13.52 -29.15
CA ASP A 31 -4.59 -12.78 -29.29
C ASP A 31 -4.78 -11.26 -29.25
N TYR A 32 -5.93 -10.75 -29.73
CA TYR A 32 -6.21 -9.33 -29.84
C TYR A 32 -7.62 -8.97 -29.40
N CYS A 33 -7.77 -7.80 -28.80
CA CYS A 33 -9.05 -7.19 -28.43
C CYS A 33 -9.25 -5.86 -29.15
N LEU A 34 -10.49 -5.64 -29.56
CA LEU A 34 -10.99 -4.38 -30.07
C LEU A 34 -11.51 -3.56 -28.89
N ILE A 35 -10.98 -2.35 -28.68
CA ILE A 35 -11.36 -1.50 -27.55
C ILE A 35 -12.33 -0.41 -27.98
N LYS A 36 -13.41 -0.23 -27.20
CA LYS A 36 -14.26 0.96 -27.25
C LYS A 36 -14.85 1.27 -25.88
N GLY A 37 -14.62 2.47 -25.36
CA GLY A 37 -15.14 2.92 -24.06
C GLY A 37 -14.70 2.04 -22.89
N GLY A 38 -13.41 1.70 -22.82
CA GLY A 38 -12.84 0.81 -21.79
C GLY A 38 -13.22 -0.68 -21.91
N ARG A 39 -14.12 -1.05 -22.83
CA ARG A 39 -14.57 -2.44 -23.01
C ARG A 39 -13.83 -3.14 -24.14
N HIS A 40 -13.63 -4.44 -23.97
CA HIS A 40 -12.94 -5.32 -24.91
C HIS A 40 -13.94 -6.16 -25.72
N PHE A 41 -13.74 -6.21 -27.03
CA PHE A 41 -14.56 -6.97 -27.96
C PHE A 41 -13.70 -7.90 -28.82
N PRO A 42 -14.18 -9.10 -29.19
CA PRO A 42 -13.44 -9.96 -30.11
C PRO A 42 -13.44 -9.39 -31.52
N PRO A 43 -12.25 -9.07 -32.09
CA PRO A 43 -12.16 -8.44 -33.42
C PRO A 43 -12.89 -9.24 -34.50
N LYS A 44 -12.65 -10.55 -34.56
CA LYS A 44 -13.22 -11.43 -35.58
C LYS A 44 -14.74 -11.59 -35.45
N TYR A 45 -15.24 -11.64 -34.22
CA TYR A 45 -16.67 -11.77 -33.97
C TYR A 45 -17.42 -10.45 -34.26
N SER A 46 -16.81 -9.32 -33.90
CA SER A 46 -17.34 -7.99 -34.18
C SER A 46 -17.54 -7.76 -35.68
N ILE A 47 -16.60 -8.23 -36.51
CA ILE A 47 -16.70 -8.15 -37.98
C ILE A 47 -17.80 -9.08 -38.53
N ALA A 48 -17.92 -10.30 -37.99
CA ALA A 48 -18.95 -11.24 -38.41
C ALA A 48 -20.37 -10.72 -38.10
N LEU A 49 -20.57 -10.13 -36.92
CA LEU A 49 -21.82 -9.48 -36.55
C LEU A 49 -22.08 -8.21 -37.35
N ALA A 50 -21.05 -7.41 -37.65
CA ALA A 50 -21.21 -6.22 -38.48
C ALA A 50 -21.67 -6.56 -39.90
N HIS A 51 -21.21 -7.68 -40.47
CA HIS A 51 -21.74 -8.19 -41.73
C HIS A 51 -23.22 -8.57 -41.63
N GLN A 52 -23.61 -9.25 -40.54
CA GLN A 52 -25.01 -9.61 -40.30
C GLN A 52 -25.89 -8.38 -40.12
N VAL A 53 -25.40 -7.33 -39.45
CA VAL A 53 -26.10 -6.04 -39.34
C VAL A 53 -26.27 -5.38 -40.71
N ALA A 54 -25.26 -5.47 -41.58
CA ALA A 54 -25.28 -4.83 -42.89
C ALA A 54 -26.13 -5.57 -43.95
N THR A 55 -26.30 -6.88 -43.83
CA THR A 55 -26.87 -7.73 -44.91
C THR A 55 -27.98 -8.68 -44.46
N GLY A 56 -28.23 -8.78 -43.16
CA GLY A 56 -29.10 -9.81 -42.57
C GLY A 56 -28.48 -11.22 -42.52
N GLN A 57 -27.34 -11.46 -43.18
CA GLN A 57 -26.72 -12.78 -43.29
C GLN A 57 -25.44 -12.91 -42.45
N SER A 58 -25.24 -14.05 -41.78
CA SER A 58 -24.05 -14.30 -40.97
C SER A 58 -22.81 -14.57 -41.84
N LEU A 59 -21.74 -13.80 -41.66
CA LEU A 59 -20.47 -14.07 -42.31
C LEU A 59 -19.79 -15.28 -41.66
N ARG A 60 -19.56 -16.34 -42.45
CA ARG A 60 -18.88 -17.54 -41.94
C ARG A 60 -17.43 -17.19 -41.53
N SER A 61 -17.01 -17.71 -40.38
CA SER A 61 -15.73 -17.39 -39.76
C SER A 61 -14.50 -17.95 -40.49
N ASP A 62 -14.71 -18.82 -41.48
CA ASP A 62 -13.69 -19.41 -42.36
C ASP A 62 -13.40 -18.52 -43.60
N LYS A 63 -14.26 -17.54 -43.91
CA LYS A 63 -14.12 -16.65 -45.09
C LYS A 63 -13.09 -15.52 -44.92
N PHE A 64 -12.58 -15.33 -43.71
CA PHE A 64 -11.51 -14.36 -43.40
C PHE A 64 -10.72 -14.81 -42.17
N SER A 65 -9.47 -14.41 -42.09
CA SER A 65 -8.53 -14.77 -41.04
C SER A 65 -8.64 -13.84 -39.82
N GLY A 66 -8.35 -14.40 -38.65
CA GLY A 66 -8.16 -13.62 -37.41
C GLY A 66 -6.77 -12.98 -37.38
N GLY A 67 -6.51 -12.09 -36.42
CA GLY A 67 -5.21 -11.43 -36.31
C GLY A 67 -5.05 -10.31 -37.35
N SER A 68 -4.01 -10.39 -38.19
CA SER A 68 -3.57 -9.28 -39.05
C SER A 68 -4.66 -8.74 -39.99
N GLU A 69 -5.43 -9.61 -40.66
CA GLU A 69 -6.50 -9.22 -41.59
C GLU A 69 -7.64 -8.49 -40.87
N SER A 70 -8.15 -9.06 -39.78
CA SER A 70 -9.21 -8.46 -38.95
C SER A 70 -8.77 -7.16 -38.29
N ASN A 71 -7.55 -7.12 -37.77
CA ASN A 71 -7.00 -5.95 -37.08
C ASN A 71 -6.76 -4.79 -38.04
N ARG A 72 -6.20 -5.05 -39.24
CA ARG A 72 -5.99 -4.03 -40.26
C ARG A 72 -7.31 -3.44 -40.74
N PHE A 73 -8.32 -4.28 -40.96
CA PHE A 73 -9.65 -3.85 -41.38
C PHE A 73 -10.33 -2.91 -40.37
N LEU A 74 -10.24 -3.24 -39.08
CA LEU A 74 -10.80 -2.44 -37.98
C LEU A 74 -10.01 -1.15 -37.75
N LYS A 75 -8.67 -1.20 -37.78
CA LYS A 75 -7.81 -0.02 -37.68
C LYS A 75 -8.09 1.00 -38.79
N ALA A 76 -8.28 0.52 -40.02
CA ALA A 76 -8.63 1.37 -41.17
C ALA A 76 -9.98 2.10 -41.01
N ARG A 77 -10.83 1.69 -40.06
CA ARG A 77 -12.12 2.32 -39.73
C ARG A 77 -12.07 3.09 -38.41
N GLY A 78 -10.87 3.36 -37.90
CA GLY A 78 -10.61 4.21 -36.74
C GLY A 78 -10.90 3.53 -35.40
N PHE A 79 -10.63 2.23 -35.29
CA PHE A 79 -10.74 1.49 -34.03
C PHE A 79 -9.38 1.05 -33.48
N ASN A 80 -9.28 1.04 -32.14
CA ASN A 80 -8.08 0.63 -31.43
C ASN A 80 -8.08 -0.89 -31.19
N ILE A 81 -6.97 -1.53 -31.52
CA ILE A 81 -6.73 -2.95 -31.28
C ILE A 81 -5.53 -3.08 -30.35
N VAL A 82 -5.69 -3.83 -29.27
CA VAL A 82 -4.64 -4.16 -28.30
C VAL A 82 -4.42 -5.67 -28.24
N GLU A 83 -3.31 -6.10 -27.67
CA GLU A 83 -3.09 -7.51 -27.32
C GLU A 83 -4.05 -7.94 -26.21
N CYS A 84 -4.60 -9.15 -26.35
CA CYS A 84 -5.68 -9.63 -25.49
C CYS A 84 -5.12 -10.24 -24.18
N ASN A 85 -5.16 -9.45 -23.10
CA ASN A 85 -4.85 -9.93 -21.74
C ASN A 85 -6.11 -10.37 -20.94
N CYS A 86 -7.30 -10.32 -21.54
CA CYS A 86 -8.57 -10.48 -20.81
C CYS A 86 -9.17 -11.90 -20.81
N GLY A 87 -8.43 -12.92 -21.28
CA GLY A 87 -8.83 -14.33 -21.19
C GLY A 87 -10.09 -14.74 -21.98
N GLY A 88 -10.71 -13.82 -22.72
CA GLY A 88 -11.89 -14.09 -23.55
C GLY A 88 -13.25 -13.79 -22.91
N SER A 89 -13.34 -13.24 -21.69
CA SER A 89 -14.62 -13.06 -21.00
C SER A 89 -14.75 -11.70 -20.32
N TYR A 90 -15.06 -10.66 -21.10
CA TYR A 90 -15.72 -9.46 -20.58
C TYR A 90 -16.74 -8.99 -21.62
N GLY A 91 -18.02 -9.21 -21.34
CA GLY A 91 -19.12 -8.74 -22.18
C GLY A 91 -20.49 -9.20 -21.67
N ALA A 92 -21.20 -8.27 -21.02
CA ALA A 92 -22.61 -8.31 -20.61
C ALA A 92 -22.93 -9.01 -19.28
N GLY A 93 -23.53 -8.24 -18.36
CA GLY A 93 -24.05 -8.74 -17.09
C GLY A 93 -25.24 -9.69 -17.26
N SER A 94 -25.32 -10.66 -16.36
CA SER A 94 -26.51 -11.48 -16.15
C SER A 94 -27.12 -11.05 -14.81
N ILE A 95 -28.15 -10.22 -14.90
CA ILE A 95 -29.24 -10.18 -13.92
C ILE A 95 -29.91 -11.55 -13.97
N LYS A 96 -30.01 -12.26 -12.84
CA LYS A 96 -31.01 -13.33 -12.67
C LYS A 96 -32.09 -12.79 -11.74
N SER A 97 -33.27 -12.50 -12.31
CA SER A 97 -34.51 -12.28 -11.56
C SER A 97 -35.16 -13.64 -11.21
N PRO A 98 -36.05 -13.69 -10.20
CA PRO A 98 -36.23 -14.86 -9.35
C PRO A 98 -37.29 -15.83 -9.89
N SER A 99 -37.08 -17.12 -9.63
CA SER A 99 -38.18 -18.10 -9.64
C SER A 99 -38.07 -19.01 -8.42
N GLY A 100 -39.10 -18.92 -7.58
CA GLY A 100 -39.73 -19.95 -6.73
C GLY A 100 -38.89 -20.87 -5.83
N PRO A 101 -39.41 -21.24 -4.63
CA PRO A 101 -38.65 -21.91 -3.59
C PRO A 101 -38.54 -23.42 -3.86
N PHE A 102 -37.33 -23.98 -3.74
CA PHE A 102 -37.17 -25.41 -3.49
C PHE A 102 -35.98 -25.64 -2.55
N GLU A 103 -36.27 -26.22 -1.40
CA GLU A 103 -35.32 -26.60 -0.37
C GLU A 103 -34.38 -27.74 -0.80
N LYS A 104 -33.15 -27.67 -0.26
CA LYS A 104 -32.21 -28.74 0.12
C LYS A 104 -32.07 -29.96 -0.81
N ARG A 105 -30.85 -30.17 -1.33
CA ARG A 105 -29.94 -31.24 -0.84
C ARG A 105 -28.56 -31.18 -1.51
N THR A 106 -27.57 -31.42 -0.65
CA THR A 106 -26.20 -31.88 -0.87
C THR A 106 -25.96 -32.70 -2.14
N HIS A 107 -24.95 -32.34 -2.94
CA HIS A 107 -23.88 -33.25 -3.42
C HIS A 107 -22.79 -32.46 -4.17
N ILE A 108 -21.59 -32.44 -3.58
CA ILE A 108 -20.34 -32.12 -4.28
C ILE A 108 -20.16 -33.16 -5.38
N THR A 109 -20.03 -32.72 -6.64
CA THR A 109 -19.41 -33.54 -7.68
C THR A 109 -18.11 -32.86 -8.11
N PRO A 110 -16.99 -33.60 -8.25
CA PRO A 110 -15.66 -33.01 -8.35
C PRO A 110 -15.42 -32.37 -9.73
N PRO A 111 -14.55 -31.36 -9.85
CA PRO A 111 -14.13 -30.87 -11.15
C PRO A 111 -13.35 -31.96 -11.89
N THR A 112 -13.70 -32.14 -13.16
CA THR A 112 -13.04 -32.98 -14.15
C THR A 112 -11.52 -32.71 -14.24
N ARG A 113 -10.71 -33.73 -13.91
CA ARG A 113 -9.25 -33.93 -14.10
C ARG A 113 -8.31 -32.73 -13.87
N HIS A 114 -7.87 -32.58 -12.62
CA HIS A 114 -6.65 -31.83 -12.24
C HIS A 114 -5.37 -32.58 -12.67
N SER A 115 -4.33 -31.85 -13.08
CA SER A 115 -2.99 -32.36 -13.43
C SER A 115 -1.91 -31.30 -13.11
N GLU A 116 -0.63 -31.67 -13.18
CA GLU A 116 0.49 -30.74 -12.89
C GLU A 116 0.55 -29.51 -13.82
N ARG A 117 -0.09 -29.56 -15.00
CA ARG A 117 -0.21 -28.45 -15.95
C ARG A 117 -1.53 -27.69 -15.83
N CYS A 118 -2.23 -27.82 -14.71
CA CYS A 118 -3.51 -27.18 -14.48
C CYS A 118 -3.36 -25.65 -14.47
N ARG A 119 -3.88 -24.98 -15.50
CA ARG A 119 -3.87 -23.51 -15.61
C ARG A 119 -4.55 -22.83 -14.42
N GLU A 120 -5.65 -23.42 -13.93
CA GLU A 120 -6.39 -22.90 -12.79
C GLU A 120 -5.57 -22.93 -11.50
N CYS A 121 -4.59 -23.83 -11.37
CA CYS A 121 -3.69 -23.82 -10.21
C CYS A 121 -2.79 -22.59 -10.20
N LYS A 122 -2.15 -22.27 -11.33
CA LYS A 122 -1.33 -21.05 -11.44
C LYS A 122 -2.16 -19.78 -11.28
N ILE A 123 -3.40 -19.76 -11.76
CA ILE A 123 -4.33 -18.65 -11.52
C ILE A 123 -4.64 -18.53 -10.03
N ARG A 124 -5.02 -19.62 -9.38
CA ARG A 124 -5.40 -19.58 -7.97
C ARG A 124 -4.24 -19.19 -7.06
N VAL A 125 -3.03 -19.70 -7.33
CA VAL A 125 -1.82 -19.30 -6.60
C VAL A 125 -1.55 -17.80 -6.78
N HIS A 126 -1.68 -17.26 -8.00
CA HIS A 126 -1.55 -15.83 -8.24
C HIS A 126 -2.55 -15.01 -7.43
N GLU A 127 -3.84 -15.37 -7.47
CA GLU A 127 -4.88 -14.70 -6.70
C GLU A 127 -4.61 -14.75 -5.20
N ILE A 128 -4.22 -15.91 -4.67
CA ILE A 128 -3.87 -16.06 -3.25
C ILE A 128 -2.67 -15.17 -2.91
N LEU A 129 -1.60 -15.19 -3.70
CA LEU A 129 -0.43 -14.32 -3.49
C LEU A 129 -0.82 -12.84 -3.53
N GLU A 130 -1.71 -12.42 -4.43
CA GLU A 130 -2.22 -11.04 -4.45
C GLU A 130 -3.06 -10.70 -3.21
N ARG A 131 -3.87 -11.64 -2.72
CA ARG A 131 -4.66 -11.44 -1.49
C ARG A 131 -3.80 -11.40 -0.24
N ILE A 132 -2.67 -12.11 -0.23
CA ILE A 132 -1.73 -12.16 0.89
C ILE A 132 -0.80 -10.95 0.88
N TYR A 133 -0.15 -10.67 -0.25
CA TYR A 133 0.96 -9.72 -0.37
C TYR A 133 0.62 -8.44 -1.14
N GLY A 134 -0.60 -8.33 -1.68
CA GLY A 134 -1.01 -7.20 -2.52
C GLY A 134 -0.62 -7.40 -3.97
N THR A 135 0.47 -6.78 -4.44
CA THR A 135 0.86 -6.89 -5.86
C THR A 135 1.56 -8.22 -6.11
N CYS A 136 1.13 -8.97 -7.12
CA CYS A 136 1.86 -10.13 -7.62
C CYS A 136 1.92 -10.07 -9.15
N LEU A 137 3.13 -10.03 -9.71
CA LEU A 137 3.34 -9.97 -11.16
C LEU A 137 3.61 -11.37 -11.70
N ARG A 138 2.83 -11.78 -12.70
CA ARG A 138 3.02 -13.06 -13.40
C ARG A 138 4.06 -12.94 -14.51
N ASN A 139 4.85 -13.99 -14.73
CA ASN A 139 5.85 -14.05 -15.80
C ASN A 139 6.77 -12.81 -15.77
N HIS A 140 7.23 -12.42 -14.58
CA HIS A 140 7.99 -11.19 -14.38
C HIS A 140 9.46 -11.38 -14.78
N ARG A 141 10.03 -10.40 -15.50
CA ARG A 141 11.41 -10.48 -16.01
C ARG A 141 12.39 -9.80 -15.07
N VAL A 142 13.14 -10.58 -14.30
CA VAL A 142 14.09 -10.09 -13.29
C VAL A 142 15.42 -9.53 -13.85
N SER A 143 15.70 -9.63 -15.15
CA SER A 143 16.87 -9.03 -15.83
C SER A 143 18.25 -9.33 -15.20
N TRP A 144 18.38 -10.45 -14.47
CA TRP A 144 19.64 -10.86 -13.85
C TRP A 144 20.59 -11.54 -14.86
N PRO A 145 21.91 -11.26 -14.82
CA PRO A 145 22.88 -11.90 -15.71
C PRO A 145 22.93 -13.42 -15.52
N ALA A 146 23.01 -14.18 -16.62
CA ALA A 146 23.06 -15.64 -16.53
C ALA A 146 24.49 -16.22 -16.46
N HIS A 147 25.51 -15.44 -16.82
CA HIS A 147 26.90 -15.90 -16.88
C HIS A 147 27.58 -15.84 -15.52
N LEU A 148 28.30 -16.90 -15.14
CA LEU A 148 29.07 -16.97 -13.89
C LEU A 148 30.07 -15.80 -13.72
N SER A 149 30.69 -15.35 -14.81
CA SER A 149 31.65 -14.23 -14.79
C SER A 149 31.04 -12.92 -14.30
N SER A 150 29.73 -12.71 -14.47
CA SER A 150 29.01 -11.52 -14.01
C SER A 150 28.93 -11.40 -12.49
N TYR A 151 29.22 -12.49 -11.77
CA TYR A 151 29.18 -12.54 -10.31
C TYR A 151 30.57 -12.50 -9.67
N LYS A 152 31.65 -12.35 -10.45
CA LYS A 152 33.02 -12.28 -9.92
C LYS A 152 33.14 -11.12 -8.93
N GLY A 153 33.65 -11.41 -7.72
CA GLY A 153 33.80 -10.42 -6.64
C GLY A 153 32.55 -10.25 -5.75
N THR A 154 31.47 -10.98 -6.01
CA THR A 154 30.30 -11.03 -5.11
C THR A 154 30.45 -12.13 -4.06
N SER A 155 29.71 -12.03 -2.96
CA SER A 155 29.69 -13.03 -1.88
C SER A 155 29.24 -14.42 -2.35
N ILE A 156 28.40 -14.49 -3.39
CA ILE A 156 27.85 -15.76 -3.91
C ILE A 156 28.76 -16.44 -4.94
N TYR A 157 29.85 -15.80 -5.37
CA TYR A 157 30.66 -16.29 -6.50
C TYR A 157 31.27 -17.67 -6.27
N SER A 158 31.81 -17.92 -5.08
CA SER A 158 32.44 -19.20 -4.74
C SER A 158 31.44 -20.35 -4.79
N ALA A 159 30.24 -20.15 -4.23
CA ALA A 159 29.16 -21.12 -4.25
C ALA A 159 28.67 -21.39 -5.69
N LEU A 160 28.45 -20.34 -6.48
CA LEU A 160 28.06 -20.48 -7.89
C LEU A 160 29.13 -21.21 -8.71
N LYS A 161 30.42 -20.95 -8.46
CA LYS A 161 31.52 -21.67 -9.12
C LYS A 161 31.55 -23.15 -8.76
N ASN A 162 31.24 -23.51 -7.51
CA ASN A 162 31.12 -24.90 -7.08
C ASN A 162 29.99 -25.62 -7.84
N VAL A 163 28.79 -25.02 -7.86
CA VAL A 163 27.64 -25.57 -8.60
C VAL A 163 27.95 -25.73 -10.08
N ALA A 164 28.54 -24.71 -10.72
CA ALA A 164 28.96 -24.77 -12.12
C ALA A 164 29.90 -25.95 -12.41
N THR A 165 30.86 -26.20 -11.50
CA THR A 165 31.83 -27.29 -11.63
C THR A 165 31.15 -28.66 -11.51
N VAL A 166 30.24 -28.82 -10.56
CA VAL A 166 29.49 -30.07 -10.37
C VAL A 166 28.59 -30.35 -11.57
N LEU A 167 27.86 -29.35 -12.06
CA LEU A 167 27.01 -29.48 -13.24
C LEU A 167 27.81 -29.84 -14.49
N GLY A 168 28.94 -29.18 -14.72
CA GLY A 168 29.77 -29.46 -15.90
C GLY A 168 30.38 -30.86 -15.89
N LYS A 169 30.82 -31.34 -14.71
CA LYS A 169 31.38 -32.69 -14.56
C LYS A 169 30.36 -33.82 -14.73
N TYR A 170 29.07 -33.55 -14.57
CA TYR A 170 28.04 -34.60 -14.60
C TYR A 170 27.98 -35.33 -15.94
N ARG A 171 27.93 -34.59 -17.06
CA ARG A 171 27.94 -35.13 -18.42
C ARG A 171 29.08 -34.62 -19.31
N GLY A 172 30.03 -33.87 -18.73
CA GLY A 172 31.21 -33.38 -19.43
C GLY A 172 30.93 -32.13 -20.29
N PHE A 173 29.99 -31.28 -19.89
CA PHE A 173 29.73 -30.00 -20.54
C PHE A 173 30.49 -28.87 -19.85
N ASP A 174 31.02 -27.92 -20.62
CA ASP A 174 31.48 -26.66 -20.06
C ASP A 174 30.29 -25.75 -19.75
N ILE A 175 30.43 -24.86 -18.77
CA ILE A 175 29.37 -23.89 -18.43
C ILE A 175 28.97 -23.02 -19.64
N GLY A 176 29.89 -22.78 -20.57
CA GLY A 176 29.62 -22.09 -21.82
C GLY A 176 28.68 -22.85 -22.76
N ASP A 177 28.59 -24.18 -22.64
CA ASP A 177 27.74 -25.01 -23.49
C ASP A 177 26.26 -24.88 -23.12
N PHE A 178 25.96 -24.78 -21.82
CA PHE A 178 24.60 -24.75 -21.30
C PHE A 178 24.11 -23.37 -20.85
N VAL A 179 24.99 -22.37 -20.70
CA VAL A 179 24.59 -20.98 -20.43
C VAL A 179 24.56 -20.16 -21.71
N ARG A 180 23.42 -20.19 -22.42
CA ARG A 180 23.27 -19.58 -23.75
C ARG A 180 22.61 -18.19 -23.74
N THR A 181 21.86 -17.86 -22.71
CA THR A 181 21.17 -16.55 -22.60
C THR A 181 22.04 -15.53 -21.87
N LYS A 182 21.88 -14.25 -22.19
CA LYS A 182 22.54 -13.17 -21.45
C LYS A 182 21.90 -12.93 -20.07
N THR A 183 20.58 -13.08 -20.00
CA THR A 183 19.77 -12.86 -18.80
C THR A 183 18.81 -14.00 -18.55
N LEU A 184 18.38 -14.16 -17.29
CA LEU A 184 17.40 -15.16 -16.89
C LEU A 184 16.04 -14.97 -17.58
N ALA A 185 15.37 -16.09 -17.84
CA ALA A 185 13.98 -16.11 -18.26
C ALA A 185 13.07 -15.56 -17.15
N PRO A 186 11.85 -15.11 -17.48
CA PRO A 186 10.90 -14.66 -16.47
C PRO A 186 10.64 -15.72 -15.40
N CYS A 187 10.39 -15.28 -14.17
CA CYS A 187 9.90 -16.15 -13.10
C CYS A 187 8.38 -16.32 -13.19
N ASP A 188 7.84 -17.41 -12.64
CA ASP A 188 6.39 -17.64 -12.62
C ASP A 188 5.65 -16.49 -11.93
N PHE A 189 6.08 -16.12 -10.73
CA PHE A 189 5.53 -14.98 -9.99
C PHE A 189 6.63 -14.13 -9.33
N TRP A 190 6.37 -12.83 -9.27
CA TRP A 190 7.17 -11.86 -8.53
C TRP A 190 6.27 -11.09 -7.57
N VAL A 191 6.59 -11.14 -6.28
CA VAL A 191 5.91 -10.39 -5.23
C VAL A 191 6.81 -9.23 -4.84
N PRO A 192 6.50 -7.97 -5.23
CA PRO A 192 7.39 -6.84 -5.01
C PRO A 192 7.59 -6.42 -3.55
N ASP A 193 6.65 -6.76 -2.67
CA ASP A 193 6.67 -6.43 -1.24
C ASP A 193 6.21 -7.67 -0.46
N PRO A 194 7.09 -8.35 0.30
CA PRO A 194 8.44 -7.95 0.74
C PRO A 194 9.57 -8.07 -0.31
N GLY A 195 9.31 -8.57 -1.52
CA GLY A 195 10.33 -8.70 -2.57
C GLY A 195 10.88 -10.12 -2.67
N PHE A 196 10.14 -11.04 -3.31
CA PHE A 196 10.58 -12.42 -3.56
C PHE A 196 9.99 -13.01 -4.85
N ILE A 197 10.62 -14.09 -5.30
CA ILE A 197 10.16 -14.91 -6.42
C ILE A 197 9.38 -16.11 -5.88
N VAL A 198 8.31 -16.49 -6.58
CA VAL A 198 7.69 -17.81 -6.44
C VAL A 198 7.83 -18.56 -7.76
N GLU A 199 8.45 -19.74 -7.74
CA GLU A 199 8.53 -20.66 -8.87
C GLU A 199 7.57 -21.84 -8.67
N PHE A 200 6.87 -22.24 -9.74
CA PHE A 200 5.90 -23.33 -9.72
C PHE A 200 6.48 -24.53 -10.47
N ASP A 201 7.09 -25.45 -9.72
CA ASP A 201 7.88 -26.56 -10.24
C ASP A 201 6.99 -27.73 -10.68
N GLU A 202 7.08 -28.10 -11.96
CA GLU A 202 6.46 -29.30 -12.52
C GLU A 202 7.40 -30.51 -12.38
N SER A 203 6.88 -31.74 -12.43
CA SER A 203 7.70 -32.97 -12.24
C SER A 203 8.91 -33.05 -13.19
N GLN A 204 8.81 -32.42 -14.36
CA GLN A 204 9.89 -32.34 -15.35
C GLN A 204 11.10 -31.49 -14.92
N HIS A 205 10.98 -30.66 -13.87
CA HIS A 205 12.08 -29.85 -13.33
C HIS A 205 12.95 -30.62 -12.32
N PHE A 206 12.50 -31.79 -11.86
CA PHE A 206 13.21 -32.61 -10.87
C PHE A 206 14.15 -33.61 -11.54
N THR A 207 15.30 -33.09 -11.97
CA THR A 207 16.32 -33.83 -12.74
C THR A 207 17.58 -34.13 -11.91
N SER A 208 18.42 -35.07 -12.35
CA SER A 208 19.68 -35.37 -11.65
C SER A 208 20.62 -34.15 -11.55
N PRO A 209 20.77 -33.30 -12.60
CA PRO A 209 21.49 -32.02 -12.48
C PRO A 209 20.92 -31.09 -11.41
N ARG A 210 19.58 -30.99 -11.26
CA ARG A 210 18.98 -30.15 -10.21
C ARG A 210 19.33 -30.66 -8.82
N LYS A 211 19.29 -31.98 -8.60
CA LYS A 211 19.76 -32.63 -7.36
C LYS A 211 21.22 -32.29 -7.06
N LEU A 212 22.10 -32.46 -8.06
CA LEU A 212 23.53 -32.20 -7.92
C LEU A 212 23.81 -30.73 -7.57
N ALA A 213 23.10 -29.80 -8.22
CA ALA A 213 23.20 -28.38 -7.91
C ALA A 213 22.83 -28.11 -6.45
N LEU A 214 21.66 -28.56 -6.00
CA LEU A 214 21.20 -28.36 -4.61
C LEU A 214 22.14 -28.99 -3.57
N SER A 215 22.70 -30.16 -3.88
CA SER A 215 23.67 -30.84 -3.02
C SER A 215 25.00 -30.08 -2.89
N ALA A 216 25.31 -29.20 -3.85
CA ALA A 216 26.51 -28.37 -3.86
C ALA A 216 26.30 -26.99 -3.19
N TYR A 217 25.10 -26.68 -2.70
CA TYR A 217 24.82 -25.42 -2.01
C TYR A 217 25.49 -25.41 -0.63
N PRO A 218 26.01 -24.25 -0.16
CA PRO A 218 26.43 -24.08 1.22
C PRO A 218 25.31 -24.46 2.20
N ALA A 219 25.67 -24.99 3.37
CA ALA A 219 24.69 -25.40 4.37
C ALA A 219 23.89 -24.23 4.95
N ASP A 220 24.48 -23.04 4.95
CA ASP A 220 23.92 -21.78 5.43
C ASP A 220 23.24 -20.95 4.32
N GLN A 221 23.12 -21.48 3.09
CA GLN A 221 22.44 -20.77 2.00
C GLN A 221 20.95 -20.54 2.36
N PRO A 222 20.48 -19.28 2.41
CA PRO A 222 19.07 -19.00 2.64
C PRO A 222 18.21 -19.51 1.49
N LEU A 223 17.17 -20.30 1.80
CA LEU A 223 16.23 -20.85 0.84
C LEU A 223 14.79 -20.68 1.34
N GLY A 224 13.85 -20.47 0.41
CA GLY A 224 12.42 -20.42 0.68
C GLY A 224 11.73 -21.78 0.49
N PHE A 225 12.48 -22.88 0.52
CA PHE A 225 11.99 -24.24 0.33
C PHE A 225 12.95 -25.25 0.98
N SER A 226 12.47 -26.45 1.31
CA SER A 226 13.33 -27.51 1.86
C SER A 226 14.28 -28.06 0.79
N ARG A 227 15.58 -27.81 0.97
CA ARG A 227 16.65 -28.35 0.11
C ARG A 227 16.59 -29.87 0.05
N GLU A 228 16.47 -30.52 1.20
CA GLU A 228 16.46 -31.96 1.37
C GLU A 228 15.24 -32.58 0.64
N ARG A 229 14.08 -31.92 0.74
CA ARG A 229 12.86 -32.34 0.03
C ARG A 229 12.99 -32.20 -1.50
N TRP A 230 13.53 -31.09 -2.00
CA TRP A 230 13.73 -30.91 -3.44
C TRP A 230 14.78 -31.88 -4.00
N ILE A 231 15.80 -32.24 -3.21
CA ILE A 231 16.75 -33.31 -3.53
C ILE A 231 16.02 -34.66 -3.63
N ALA A 232 15.19 -35.00 -2.64
CA ALA A 232 14.41 -36.24 -2.64
C ALA A 232 13.42 -36.32 -3.82
N LEU A 233 12.75 -35.22 -4.18
CA LEU A 233 11.92 -35.15 -5.38
C LEU A 233 12.75 -35.36 -6.66
N GLY A 234 13.97 -34.83 -6.72
CA GLY A 234 14.94 -35.10 -7.78
C GLY A 234 15.30 -36.58 -7.92
N GLU A 235 15.45 -37.29 -6.79
CA GLU A 235 15.68 -38.74 -6.77
C GLU A 235 14.45 -39.54 -7.19
N GLN A 236 13.28 -39.14 -6.69
CA GLN A 236 12.02 -39.82 -6.93
C GLN A 236 11.57 -39.74 -8.39
N HIS A 237 11.60 -38.53 -8.97
CA HIS A 237 11.17 -38.32 -10.34
C HIS A 237 12.24 -38.72 -11.34
N ASN A 238 13.51 -38.39 -11.04
CA ASN A 238 14.67 -38.60 -11.91
C ASN A 238 14.35 -38.23 -13.38
N ALA A 239 13.69 -37.10 -13.56
CA ALA A 239 13.25 -36.64 -14.87
C ALA A 239 14.47 -36.33 -15.75
N LYS A 240 14.29 -36.49 -17.06
CA LYS A 240 15.33 -36.26 -18.05
C LYS A 240 14.76 -35.52 -19.25
N ASP A 241 15.41 -34.45 -19.64
CA ASP A 241 15.13 -33.70 -20.87
C ASP A 241 16.47 -33.41 -21.56
N ASP A 242 16.83 -34.29 -22.50
CA ASP A 242 18.15 -34.33 -23.13
C ASP A 242 18.17 -33.65 -24.51
N ASP A 243 17.19 -32.79 -24.83
CA ASP A 243 17.17 -32.04 -26.09
C ASP A 243 17.02 -30.53 -25.87
N PRO A 244 18.06 -29.70 -26.01
CA PRO A 244 19.42 -30.09 -26.37
C PRO A 244 20.10 -30.91 -25.26
N PRO A 245 21.20 -31.63 -25.55
CA PRO A 245 21.87 -32.57 -24.63
C PRO A 245 22.22 -32.04 -23.24
N TYR A 246 22.27 -30.72 -23.08
CA TYR A 246 22.66 -30.01 -21.86
C TYR A 246 21.49 -29.28 -21.16
N ARG A 247 20.24 -29.54 -21.56
CA ARG A 247 19.07 -28.78 -21.10
C ARG A 247 18.84 -28.93 -19.60
N ASP A 248 19.08 -30.09 -19.02
CA ASP A 248 18.91 -30.28 -17.58
C ASP A 248 19.96 -29.52 -16.76
N GLU A 249 21.21 -29.45 -17.21
CA GLU A 249 22.26 -28.59 -16.63
C GLU A 249 21.87 -27.11 -16.75
N GLN A 250 21.33 -26.72 -17.90
CA GLN A 250 20.85 -25.36 -18.13
C GLN A 250 19.74 -24.97 -17.14
N ARG A 251 18.71 -25.83 -16.98
CA ARG A 251 17.62 -25.59 -16.02
C ARG A 251 18.14 -25.51 -14.59
N ALA A 252 18.97 -26.47 -14.19
CA ALA A 252 19.57 -26.51 -12.86
C ALA A 252 20.41 -25.27 -12.55
N TRP A 253 21.15 -24.76 -13.55
CA TRP A 253 21.92 -23.53 -13.42
C TRP A 253 21.03 -22.30 -13.26
N TYR A 254 19.99 -22.16 -14.08
CA TYR A 254 19.08 -21.00 -13.99
C TYR A 254 18.28 -21.00 -12.70
N ASP A 255 17.87 -22.17 -12.21
CA ASP A 255 17.26 -22.29 -10.89
C ASP A 255 18.24 -21.93 -9.78
N THR A 256 19.50 -22.31 -9.90
CA THR A 256 20.55 -21.89 -8.96
C THR A 256 20.71 -20.38 -8.92
N LEU A 257 20.71 -19.70 -10.06
CA LEU A 257 20.76 -18.24 -10.05
C LEU A 257 19.52 -17.63 -9.40
N ARG A 258 18.33 -18.20 -9.60
CA ARG A 258 17.12 -17.74 -8.90
C ARG A 258 17.16 -17.97 -7.40
N ASP A 259 17.89 -18.98 -6.92
CA ASP A 259 17.98 -19.26 -5.50
C ASP A 259 19.05 -18.40 -4.80
N PHE A 260 20.12 -17.98 -5.50
CA PHE A 260 21.23 -17.20 -4.92
C PHE A 260 21.14 -15.69 -5.12
N VAL A 261 20.67 -15.23 -6.28
CA VAL A 261 20.67 -13.80 -6.64
C VAL A 261 19.73 -12.95 -5.79
N PRO A 262 18.56 -13.42 -5.31
CA PRO A 262 17.70 -12.62 -4.44
C PRO A 262 18.45 -12.07 -3.22
N SER A 263 19.16 -12.91 -2.46
CA SER A 263 19.91 -12.48 -1.27
C SER A 263 21.00 -11.47 -1.59
N LEU A 264 21.68 -11.60 -2.75
CA LEU A 264 22.66 -10.61 -3.21
C LEU A 264 22.02 -9.24 -3.50
N LYS A 265 20.74 -9.23 -3.88
CA LYS A 265 19.96 -8.03 -4.23
C LYS A 265 19.15 -7.48 -3.05
N GLY A 266 19.25 -8.07 -1.86
CA GLY A 266 18.47 -7.67 -0.69
C GLY A 266 17.00 -8.11 -0.76
N PHE A 267 16.69 -9.11 -1.59
CA PHE A 267 15.38 -9.74 -1.68
C PHE A 267 15.30 -10.98 -0.80
N GLU A 268 14.08 -11.33 -0.41
CA GLU A 268 13.79 -12.55 0.34
C GLU A 268 14.07 -13.82 -0.50
N PRO A 269 14.42 -14.96 0.13
CA PRO A 269 14.69 -16.20 -0.58
C PRO A 269 13.56 -16.65 -1.52
N THR A 270 13.92 -17.26 -2.64
CA THR A 270 12.96 -17.81 -3.61
C THR A 270 12.11 -18.91 -2.99
N VAL A 271 10.80 -18.79 -3.10
CA VAL A 271 9.82 -19.81 -2.72
C VAL A 271 9.56 -20.72 -3.90
N ARG A 272 9.49 -22.03 -3.67
CA ARG A 272 9.21 -23.01 -4.71
C ARG A 272 7.99 -23.86 -4.32
N LEU A 273 7.06 -24.05 -5.25
CA LEU A 273 5.85 -24.86 -5.06
C LEU A 273 5.91 -26.07 -5.99
N TYR A 274 5.79 -27.28 -5.44
CA TYR A 274 5.67 -28.46 -6.30
C TYR A 274 4.23 -28.62 -6.78
N ALA A 275 4.04 -28.68 -8.11
CA ALA A 275 2.73 -28.67 -8.76
C ALA A 275 1.78 -29.79 -8.30
N ARG A 276 2.31 -30.93 -7.84
CA ARG A 276 1.49 -32.09 -7.38
C ARG A 276 1.23 -32.12 -5.88
N ASP A 277 1.81 -31.21 -5.11
CA ASP A 277 1.57 -31.16 -3.66
C ASP A 277 0.11 -30.93 -3.32
N PHE A 278 -0.57 -30.16 -4.16
CA PHE A 278 -1.93 -29.77 -3.89
C PHE A 278 -2.69 -29.45 -5.19
N ALA A 279 -3.98 -29.74 -5.20
CA ALA A 279 -4.86 -29.21 -6.21
C ALA A 279 -5.11 -27.72 -5.93
N TRP A 280 -4.14 -26.85 -6.22
CA TRP A 280 -4.19 -25.42 -5.85
C TRP A 280 -5.46 -24.73 -6.33
N CYS A 281 -6.01 -25.13 -7.48
CA CYS A 281 -7.28 -24.64 -8.02
C CYS A 281 -8.51 -24.95 -7.15
N SER A 282 -8.39 -25.85 -6.18
CA SER A 282 -9.46 -26.18 -5.21
C SER A 282 -9.55 -25.19 -4.06
N LEU A 283 -8.52 -24.36 -3.83
CA LEU A 283 -8.54 -23.31 -2.84
C LEU A 283 -9.41 -22.14 -3.30
N ASP A 284 -10.00 -21.42 -2.35
CA ASP A 284 -10.65 -20.14 -2.57
C ASP A 284 -9.74 -18.99 -2.08
N ALA A 285 -9.32 -18.11 -3.00
CA ALA A 285 -8.45 -16.99 -2.67
C ALA A 285 -9.09 -15.99 -1.68
N ASP A 286 -10.42 -15.91 -1.65
CA ASP A 286 -11.16 -14.99 -0.78
C ASP A 286 -11.40 -15.59 0.62
N SER A 287 -11.25 -16.91 0.78
CA SER A 287 -11.32 -17.61 2.07
C SER A 287 -10.05 -17.39 2.90
N SER A 288 -10.20 -16.82 4.10
CA SER A 288 -9.08 -16.67 5.05
C SER A 288 -8.47 -18.01 5.45
N GLN A 289 -9.28 -19.05 5.59
CA GLN A 289 -8.85 -20.39 5.94
C GLN A 289 -8.00 -21.02 4.82
N ASP A 290 -8.39 -20.83 3.55
CA ASP A 290 -7.63 -21.36 2.42
C ASP A 290 -6.34 -20.57 2.16
N ARG A 291 -6.31 -19.27 2.47
CA ARG A 291 -5.07 -18.49 2.48
C ARG A 291 -4.10 -18.96 3.57
N GLN A 292 -4.60 -19.21 4.78
CA GLN A 292 -3.78 -19.80 5.85
C GLN A 292 -3.27 -21.19 5.46
N ARG A 293 -4.12 -22.02 4.84
CA ARG A 293 -3.74 -23.34 4.34
C ARG A 293 -2.70 -23.27 3.22
N PHE A 294 -2.85 -22.33 2.28
CA PHE A 294 -1.85 -22.06 1.26
C PHE A 294 -0.52 -21.71 1.91
N SER A 295 -0.49 -20.72 2.82
CA SER A 295 0.73 -20.31 3.51
C SER A 295 1.37 -21.46 4.29
N ALA A 296 0.57 -22.26 5.00
CA ALA A 296 1.07 -23.42 5.72
C ALA A 296 1.74 -24.44 4.78
N ILE A 297 1.20 -24.69 3.60
CA ILE A 297 1.77 -25.67 2.64
C ILE A 297 2.94 -25.05 1.84
N ALA A 298 2.79 -23.81 1.39
CA ALA A 298 3.72 -23.10 0.52
C ALA A 298 4.95 -22.55 1.24
N LEU A 299 4.81 -22.23 2.53
CA LEU A 299 5.83 -21.52 3.32
C LEU A 299 6.32 -22.37 4.52
N GLN A 300 5.95 -23.65 4.57
CA GLN A 300 6.26 -24.58 5.67
C GLN A 300 7.76 -24.69 5.99
N ASP A 301 8.61 -24.45 4.99
CA ASP A 301 10.07 -24.59 5.02
C ASP A 301 10.83 -23.29 4.71
N THR A 302 10.16 -22.13 4.68
CA THR A 302 10.80 -20.84 4.36
C THR A 302 11.53 -20.23 5.56
N ALA A 303 12.47 -19.32 5.30
CA ALA A 303 13.13 -18.49 6.32
C ALA A 303 12.12 -17.66 7.15
N PRO A 304 12.42 -17.33 8.43
CA PRO A 304 11.48 -16.65 9.33
C PRO A 304 10.90 -15.33 8.79
N ALA A 305 11.67 -14.58 8.00
CA ALA A 305 11.27 -13.29 7.42
C ALA A 305 10.14 -13.40 6.36
N ILE A 306 10.00 -14.56 5.70
CA ILE A 306 8.89 -14.83 4.78
C ILE A 306 7.64 -15.29 5.57
N ARG A 307 7.85 -16.07 6.65
CA ARG A 307 6.76 -16.58 7.52
C ARG A 307 6.05 -15.50 8.32
N THR A 308 6.76 -14.46 8.75
CA THR A 308 6.24 -13.36 9.60
C THR A 308 5.15 -12.54 8.94
N THR A 309 4.86 -12.74 7.66
CA THR A 309 3.72 -12.11 6.99
C THR A 309 2.38 -12.81 7.24
N MET A 310 2.35 -14.06 7.74
CA MET A 310 1.10 -14.82 7.90
C MET A 310 1.02 -15.83 9.05
N ASP A 311 2.05 -16.03 9.87
CA ASP A 311 1.92 -16.93 11.03
C ASP A 311 1.40 -16.19 12.28
N THR A 312 0.10 -16.31 12.54
CA THR A 312 -0.50 -15.97 13.85
C THR A 312 -0.55 -17.16 14.83
N SER A 313 0.25 -18.22 14.62
CA SER A 313 0.33 -19.34 15.58
C SER A 313 1.67 -20.11 15.46
N THR A 314 2.74 -19.87 16.22
CA THR A 314 2.93 -20.15 17.66
C THR A 314 4.46 -20.08 17.90
N PHE A 315 5.01 -19.16 18.68
CA PHE A 315 5.20 -19.26 20.12
C PHE A 315 5.09 -17.85 20.69
N VAL A 316 3.86 -17.41 20.90
CA VAL A 316 3.61 -16.20 21.67
C VAL A 316 3.54 -16.68 23.12
N ALA A 317 4.65 -16.50 23.86
CA ALA A 317 4.50 -16.21 25.28
C ALA A 317 3.41 -15.14 25.37
N PRO A 318 2.33 -15.36 26.15
CA PRO A 318 1.07 -14.66 25.99
C PRO A 318 1.34 -13.18 25.73
N MET A 319 1.02 -12.73 24.51
CA MET A 319 1.09 -11.32 24.16
C MET A 319 0.36 -10.62 25.28
N THR A 320 1.05 -9.73 25.98
CA THR A 320 0.37 -8.92 26.96
C THR A 320 -0.81 -8.30 26.25
N SER A 321 -2.03 -8.61 26.70
CA SER A 321 -3.25 -8.13 26.06
C SER A 321 -3.32 -6.60 26.06
N SER A 322 -2.44 -5.96 26.82
CA SER A 322 -2.27 -4.52 26.92
C SER A 322 -0.79 -4.13 26.82
N LEU A 323 -0.49 -3.04 26.10
CA LEU A 323 0.76 -2.31 26.19
C LEU A 323 0.57 -1.01 26.98
N ARG A 324 1.45 -0.72 27.92
CA ARG A 324 1.43 0.49 28.74
C ARG A 324 2.49 1.48 28.30
N VAL A 325 2.06 2.67 27.90
CA VAL A 325 2.92 3.69 27.28
C VAL A 325 2.99 4.92 28.16
N ALA A 326 4.20 5.44 28.38
CA ALA A 326 4.41 6.76 28.97
C ALA A 326 4.56 7.83 27.89
N LEU A 327 3.62 8.77 27.84
CA LEU A 327 3.71 9.99 27.03
C LEU A 327 4.34 11.10 27.86
N ILE A 328 5.56 11.51 27.48
CA ILE A 328 6.27 12.60 28.15
C ILE A 328 5.75 13.92 27.59
N PHE A 329 5.12 14.74 28.44
CA PHE A 329 4.51 16.01 28.06
C PHE A 329 5.21 17.19 28.76
N PRO A 330 6.39 17.61 28.26
CA PRO A 330 7.20 18.63 28.91
C PRO A 330 6.67 20.04 28.68
N LYS A 331 6.99 20.93 29.61
CA LYS A 331 6.80 22.37 29.46
C LYS A 331 8.13 23.02 29.06
N VAL A 332 8.10 23.95 28.11
CA VAL A 332 9.29 24.70 27.67
C VAL A 332 9.16 26.16 28.11
N ASN A 333 10.13 26.67 28.86
CA ASN A 333 10.14 28.05 29.35
C ASN A 333 10.77 29.02 28.33
N ARG A 334 10.04 30.12 28.05
CA ARG A 334 10.34 31.34 27.24
C ARG A 334 11.42 31.25 26.13
N GLY A 335 11.01 31.52 24.87
CA GLY A 335 11.89 32.13 23.86
C GLY A 335 11.80 31.64 22.40
N THR A 336 11.07 30.56 22.08
CA THR A 336 11.25 29.87 20.79
C THR A 336 10.15 30.14 19.75
N SER A 337 10.43 31.02 18.79
CA SER A 337 9.80 30.97 17.46
C SER A 337 10.48 29.88 16.63
N HIS A 338 9.68 28.91 16.16
CA HIS A 338 9.97 27.85 15.18
C HIS A 338 11.38 27.23 15.13
N GLY A 339 11.50 26.00 15.63
CA GLY A 339 12.73 25.21 15.60
C GLY A 339 13.54 25.36 16.89
N VAL A 340 14.36 24.35 17.18
CA VAL A 340 15.33 24.46 18.27
C VAL A 340 16.29 25.62 17.92
N PRO A 341 16.45 26.59 18.82
CA PRO A 341 17.32 27.73 18.58
C PRO A 341 18.77 27.32 18.28
N PRO A 342 19.58 28.20 17.68
CA PRO A 342 21.02 27.99 17.53
C PRO A 342 21.69 27.60 18.85
N GLU A 343 22.79 26.86 18.76
CA GLU A 343 23.67 26.58 19.90
C GLU A 343 24.10 27.91 20.55
N GLY A 344 23.92 28.04 21.87
CA GLY A 344 24.20 29.28 22.59
C GLY A 344 23.06 30.31 22.68
N SER A 345 21.83 29.99 22.24
CA SER A 345 20.70 30.93 22.27
C SER A 345 20.11 31.23 23.66
N GLY A 346 20.58 30.56 24.72
CA GLY A 346 20.04 30.68 26.08
C GLY A 346 18.64 30.09 26.30
N VAL A 347 18.14 29.22 25.41
CA VAL A 347 16.84 28.54 25.61
C VAL A 347 17.01 27.27 26.43
N GLN A 348 16.24 27.16 27.51
CA GLN A 348 16.29 26.03 28.43
C GLN A 348 15.56 24.82 27.81
N GLU A 349 16.33 23.78 27.49
CA GLU A 349 15.78 22.48 27.09
C GLU A 349 15.00 21.86 28.26
N PRO A 350 13.92 21.10 28.00
CA PRO A 350 13.15 20.47 29.08
C PRO A 350 13.99 19.46 29.86
N ASP A 351 13.72 19.36 31.15
CA ASP A 351 14.40 18.40 32.03
C ASP A 351 14.08 16.96 31.61
N ILE A 352 15.10 16.11 31.65
CA ILE A 352 14.95 14.66 31.41
C ILE A 352 14.35 14.05 32.68
N PRO A 353 13.20 13.35 32.60
CA PRO A 353 12.63 12.65 33.74
C PRO A 353 13.63 11.68 34.39
N THR A 354 13.49 11.45 35.68
CA THR A 354 14.24 10.41 36.40
C THR A 354 13.32 9.24 36.70
N LEU A 355 13.86 8.11 37.17
CA LEU A 355 13.03 6.98 37.64
C LEU A 355 11.96 7.42 38.66
N ALA A 356 12.30 8.36 39.56
CA ALA A 356 11.37 8.91 40.55
C ALA A 356 10.18 9.65 39.90
N SER A 357 10.37 10.25 38.73
CA SER A 357 9.30 10.93 37.97
C SER A 357 8.18 9.97 37.56
N PHE A 358 8.50 8.67 37.41
CA PHE A 358 7.53 7.62 37.06
C PHE A 358 6.84 7.01 38.29
N ARG A 359 7.25 7.36 39.52
CA ARG A 359 6.61 6.91 40.78
C ARG A 359 6.33 5.39 40.85
N GLY A 360 7.22 4.57 40.29
CA GLY A 360 7.10 3.11 40.30
C GLY A 360 6.18 2.51 39.24
N GLU A 361 5.66 3.30 38.29
CA GLU A 361 4.91 2.79 37.15
C GLU A 361 5.78 1.86 36.30
N THR A 362 5.28 0.65 36.05
CA THR A 362 5.84 -0.25 35.03
C THR A 362 5.30 0.17 33.67
N ILE A 363 6.16 0.28 32.66
CA ILE A 363 5.79 0.68 31.31
C ILE A 363 6.47 -0.22 30.29
N ASP A 364 5.86 -0.36 29.11
CA ASP A 364 6.45 -1.07 27.97
C ASP A 364 7.36 -0.16 27.15
N PHE A 365 7.04 1.15 27.03
CA PHE A 365 7.95 2.15 26.46
C PHE A 365 7.55 3.59 26.84
N ALA A 366 8.48 4.52 26.65
CA ALA A 366 8.21 5.96 26.79
C ALA A 366 8.41 6.71 25.46
N LEU A 367 7.47 7.59 25.12
CA LEU A 367 7.53 8.46 23.94
C LEU A 367 7.79 9.91 24.36
N PHE A 368 8.82 10.51 23.77
CA PHE A 368 9.18 11.91 23.95
C PHE A 368 8.86 12.75 22.69
N PRO A 369 8.66 14.07 22.85
CA PRO A 369 8.35 14.97 21.74
C PRO A 369 9.41 15.03 20.64
N GLU A 370 9.04 15.64 19.50
CA GLU A 370 9.97 16.00 18.43
C GLU A 370 11.05 16.95 18.98
N GLY A 371 12.30 16.81 18.52
CA GLY A 371 13.39 17.73 18.85
C GLY A 371 13.59 17.96 20.35
N TYR A 372 13.40 16.93 21.17
CA TYR A 372 13.50 16.97 22.63
C TYR A 372 14.96 17.09 23.13
N ILE A 373 15.92 16.59 22.34
CA ILE A 373 17.36 16.76 22.58
C ILE A 373 18.10 17.14 21.29
N ARG A 374 19.35 17.57 21.44
CA ARG A 374 20.36 17.49 20.36
C ARG A 374 21.15 16.20 20.50
N SER A 375 21.43 15.52 19.40
CA SER A 375 22.24 14.29 19.43
C SER A 375 23.70 14.55 19.82
N SER A 376 24.18 15.79 19.70
CA SER A 376 25.51 16.22 20.15
C SER A 376 25.63 16.42 21.67
N ASP A 377 24.52 16.47 22.41
CA ASP A 377 24.56 16.65 23.87
C ASP A 377 24.84 15.32 24.59
N ALA A 378 26.13 15.03 24.79
CA ALA A 378 26.58 13.81 25.45
C ALA A 378 26.02 13.63 26.87
N LYS A 379 25.77 14.72 27.62
CA LYS A 379 25.25 14.64 28.99
C LYS A 379 23.79 14.18 28.98
N ARG A 380 22.97 14.78 28.10
CA ARG A 380 21.56 14.40 27.94
C ARG A 380 21.42 12.98 27.39
N ILE A 381 22.25 12.59 26.42
CA ILE A 381 22.33 11.21 25.94
C ILE A 381 22.63 10.25 27.10
N GLN A 382 23.63 10.55 27.94
CA GLN A 382 23.97 9.71 29.09
C GLN A 382 22.82 9.60 30.11
N SER A 383 22.09 10.69 30.36
CA SER A 383 20.91 10.68 31.22
C SER A 383 19.78 9.81 30.66
N LEU A 384 19.51 9.87 29.34
CA LEU A 384 18.52 9.01 28.69
C LEU A 384 18.92 7.53 28.69
N LYS A 385 20.20 7.22 28.46
CA LYS A 385 20.72 5.85 28.61
C LYS A 385 20.58 5.31 30.03
N LYS A 386 20.78 6.17 31.03
CA LYS A 386 20.55 5.79 32.43
C LYS A 386 19.05 5.57 32.66
N LEU A 387 18.19 6.46 32.18
CA LEU A 387 16.75 6.35 32.34
C LEU A 387 16.19 5.07 31.70
N ALA A 388 16.62 4.72 30.49
CA ALA A 388 16.21 3.48 29.82
C ALA A 388 16.55 2.23 30.65
N ARG A 389 17.77 2.19 31.22
CA ARG A 389 18.21 1.12 32.13
C ARG A 389 17.44 1.11 33.45
N ASP A 390 17.23 2.27 34.05
CA ASP A 390 16.52 2.40 35.33
C ASP A 390 15.05 1.95 35.19
N LEU A 391 14.39 2.27 34.07
CA LEU A 391 13.02 1.85 33.77
C LEU A 391 12.93 0.42 33.23
N ASN A 392 14.05 -0.13 32.76
CA ASN A 392 14.09 -1.37 31.99
C ASN A 392 13.09 -1.37 30.81
N ALA A 393 13.00 -0.24 30.11
CA ALA A 393 12.04 -0.03 29.04
C ALA A 393 12.62 0.86 27.92
N PRO A 394 12.29 0.60 26.66
CA PRO A 394 12.75 1.41 25.54
C PRO A 394 12.21 2.85 25.58
N LEU A 395 13.03 3.79 25.10
CA LEU A 395 12.66 5.21 24.96
C LEU A 395 12.70 5.63 23.49
N LEU A 396 11.62 6.26 23.02
CA LEU A 396 11.52 6.87 21.70
C LEU A 396 11.67 8.37 21.82
N VAL A 397 12.82 8.91 21.40
CA VAL A 397 13.23 10.30 21.67
C VAL A 397 13.43 11.08 20.40
N GLY A 398 12.61 12.11 20.18
CA GLY A 398 12.82 13.05 19.08
C GLY A 398 14.11 13.84 19.31
N ALA A 399 14.97 13.90 18.30
CA ALA A 399 16.25 14.57 18.39
C ALA A 399 16.58 15.38 17.14
N ILE A 400 17.47 16.35 17.30
CA ILE A 400 18.07 17.09 16.21
C ILE A 400 19.51 16.65 16.03
N GLU A 401 19.87 16.33 14.79
CA GLU A 401 21.21 15.93 14.41
C GLU A 401 21.74 16.85 13.32
N ARG A 402 22.92 17.44 13.52
CA ARG A 402 23.60 18.19 12.47
C ARG A 402 24.37 17.22 11.57
N GLY A 403 24.28 17.42 10.25
CA GLY A 403 25.10 16.67 9.31
C GLY A 403 26.60 16.90 9.53
N ILE A 404 27.41 15.89 9.25
CA ILE A 404 28.88 16.00 9.21
C ILE A 404 29.28 16.35 7.77
N GLY A 405 30.04 17.44 7.56
CA GLY A 405 30.56 17.83 6.24
C GLY A 405 29.90 19.08 5.62
N SER A 406 29.92 19.16 4.27
CA SER A 406 29.66 20.40 3.49
C SER A 406 28.22 20.92 3.46
N THR A 407 27.27 20.23 4.08
CA THR A 407 25.89 20.68 4.25
C THR A 407 25.60 20.81 5.74
N ASP A 408 25.80 22.00 6.32
CA ASP A 408 25.53 22.35 7.73
C ASP A 408 24.02 22.36 8.07
N ARG A 409 23.24 21.44 7.47
CA ARG A 409 21.79 21.36 7.62
C ARG A 409 21.41 20.36 8.69
N ALA A 410 20.38 20.70 9.46
CA ALA A 410 19.91 19.91 10.58
C ALA A 410 18.80 18.92 10.20
N TRP A 411 18.98 17.66 10.59
CA TRP A 411 18.01 16.58 10.45
C TRP A 411 17.16 16.49 11.73
N GLN A 412 15.86 16.24 11.55
CA GLN A 412 14.97 15.82 12.63
C GLN A 412 14.89 14.30 12.60
N VAL A 413 15.23 13.65 13.70
CA VAL A 413 15.32 12.19 13.80
C VAL A 413 14.56 11.67 15.00
N LEU A 414 14.21 10.39 14.99
CA LEU A 414 13.75 9.66 16.16
C LEU A 414 14.85 8.67 16.57
N LEU A 415 15.28 8.76 17.82
CA LEU A 415 16.24 7.85 18.43
C LEU A 415 15.48 6.82 19.26
N HIS A 416 15.91 5.57 19.18
CA HIS A 416 15.47 4.47 20.03
C HIS A 416 16.59 4.16 21.02
N PHE A 417 16.29 4.29 22.31
CA PHE A 417 17.19 3.87 23.40
C PHE A 417 16.69 2.53 23.91
N ASP A 418 17.53 1.51 23.83
CA ASP A 418 17.23 0.16 24.29
C ASP A 418 17.38 0.07 25.82
N PRO A 419 16.70 -0.90 26.49
CA PRO A 419 16.78 -1.08 27.94
C PRO A 419 18.20 -1.32 28.48
N ASP A 420 19.14 -1.79 27.64
CA ASP A 420 20.54 -1.98 28.00
C ASP A 420 21.36 -0.67 28.00
N GLY A 421 20.77 0.44 27.53
CA GLY A 421 21.41 1.75 27.41
C GLY A 421 22.17 1.96 26.10
N SER A 422 22.10 1.02 25.15
CA SER A 422 22.45 1.29 23.74
C SER A 422 21.38 2.16 23.09
N TYR A 423 21.72 2.82 21.98
CA TYR A 423 20.74 3.62 21.24
C TYR A 423 21.12 3.74 19.77
N HIS A 424 20.11 3.88 18.93
CA HIS A 424 20.27 4.00 17.49
C HIS A 424 19.19 4.89 16.88
N ARG A 425 19.41 5.35 15.66
CA ARG A 425 18.41 6.12 14.89
C ARG A 425 17.45 5.14 14.22
N ILE A 426 16.16 5.37 14.39
CA ILE A 426 15.11 4.56 13.76
C ILE A 426 14.31 5.33 12.71
N TYR A 427 14.35 6.66 12.69
CA TYR A 427 13.60 7.42 11.71
C TYR A 427 14.24 8.78 11.41
N THR A 428 14.10 9.25 10.17
CA THR A 428 14.45 10.62 9.73
C THR A 428 13.22 11.27 9.10
N LYS A 429 12.91 12.50 9.52
CA LYS A 429 11.72 13.23 9.10
C LYS A 429 11.67 13.51 7.59
N HIS A 430 10.49 13.35 6.98
CA HIS A 430 10.27 13.54 5.54
C HIS A 430 9.76 14.93 5.16
N SER A 431 9.38 15.74 6.13
CA SER A 431 8.75 17.05 5.92
C SER A 431 9.22 18.11 6.92
N THR A 432 9.06 19.39 6.57
CA THR A 432 9.21 20.55 7.49
C THR A 432 10.37 20.42 8.48
N ALA A 433 11.55 20.12 7.94
CA ALA A 433 12.84 20.15 8.63
C ALA A 433 13.84 20.92 7.77
N ASP A 434 14.99 21.27 8.36
CA ASP A 434 16.03 21.92 7.59
C ASP A 434 16.57 20.98 6.50
N ALA A 435 16.91 19.74 6.81
CA ALA A 435 17.07 18.65 5.85
C ALA A 435 15.98 17.57 6.04
N VAL A 436 15.43 17.03 4.95
CA VAL A 436 14.40 15.97 4.97
C VAL A 436 14.87 14.69 4.31
N ALA A 437 14.36 13.55 4.75
CA ALA A 437 14.78 12.21 4.29
C ALA A 437 14.73 12.06 2.76
N PHE A 438 13.73 12.66 2.09
CA PHE A 438 13.63 12.67 0.62
C PHE A 438 14.81 13.32 -0.12
N GLU A 439 15.78 13.93 0.57
CA GLU A 439 17.01 14.48 -0.02
C GLU A 439 18.13 13.45 -0.10
N LYS A 440 18.04 12.34 0.64
CA LYS A 440 19.09 11.33 0.71
C LYS A 440 19.26 10.63 -0.65
N PRO A 441 20.46 10.54 -1.24
CA PRO A 441 20.65 9.93 -2.56
C PRO A 441 20.18 8.47 -2.60
N ASP A 442 20.41 7.74 -1.52
CA ASP A 442 20.07 6.35 -1.24
C ASP A 442 18.68 6.18 -0.59
N TRP A 443 17.79 7.16 -0.77
CA TRP A 443 16.43 7.03 -0.26
C TRP A 443 15.72 5.85 -0.92
N GLU A 444 15.37 4.87 -0.09
CA GLU A 444 14.53 3.74 -0.43
C GLU A 444 13.49 3.54 0.69
N PRO A 445 12.22 3.21 0.37
CA PRO A 445 11.17 3.06 1.36
C PRO A 445 11.51 2.11 2.50
N SER A 446 12.10 0.95 2.20
CA SER A 446 12.46 -0.07 3.21
C SER A 446 13.50 0.40 4.22
N VAL A 447 14.37 1.34 3.82
CA VAL A 447 15.43 1.91 4.67
C VAL A 447 14.93 3.13 5.44
N MET A 448 14.10 3.96 4.80
CA MET A 448 13.70 5.27 5.34
C MET A 448 12.38 5.23 6.12
N LEU A 449 11.61 4.16 5.97
CA LEU A 449 10.39 3.86 6.72
C LEU A 449 10.51 2.47 7.39
N PRO A 450 11.53 2.25 8.25
CA PRO A 450 11.67 0.97 8.93
C PRO A 450 10.57 0.80 9.98
N THR A 451 10.19 -0.45 10.18
CA THR A 451 9.46 -0.89 11.37
C THR A 451 10.45 -1.36 12.42
N PHE A 452 10.05 -1.34 13.69
CA PHE A 452 10.89 -1.76 14.81
C PHE A 452 10.03 -2.41 15.90
N GLU A 453 10.65 -3.21 16.76
CA GLU A 453 9.96 -3.92 17.84
C GLU A 453 9.84 -3.01 19.08
N LEU A 454 8.65 -3.02 19.69
CA LEU A 454 8.37 -2.47 21.00
C LEU A 454 7.73 -3.57 21.85
N GLY A 455 8.56 -4.26 22.62
CA GLY A 455 8.14 -5.48 23.30
C GLY A 455 7.76 -6.57 22.29
N SER A 456 6.52 -7.06 22.35
CA SER A 456 6.01 -8.09 21.43
C SER A 456 5.34 -7.52 20.17
N VAL A 457 5.35 -6.20 19.99
CA VAL A 457 4.58 -5.52 18.94
C VAL A 457 5.47 -4.80 17.95
N ILE A 458 5.15 -4.93 16.66
CA ILE A 458 5.79 -4.15 15.60
C ILE A 458 5.21 -2.74 15.59
N ALA A 459 6.09 -1.75 15.64
CA ALA A 459 5.76 -0.34 15.59
C ALA A 459 6.35 0.35 14.35
N GLY A 460 5.76 1.49 14.00
CA GLY A 460 6.24 2.40 12.97
C GLY A 460 6.34 3.82 13.51
N ALA A 461 7.26 4.61 12.96
CA ALA A 461 7.46 5.99 13.38
C ALA A 461 7.41 6.95 12.20
N THR A 462 6.83 8.12 12.46
CA THR A 462 7.01 9.33 11.64
C THR A 462 7.16 10.54 12.57
N ILE A 463 7.39 11.76 12.07
CA ILE A 463 7.53 12.93 12.95
C ILE A 463 6.62 14.08 12.46
N CYS A 464 5.77 14.58 13.36
CA CYS A 464 4.99 15.80 13.21
C CYS A 464 4.26 15.87 11.86
N HIS A 465 4.60 16.85 11.01
CA HIS A 465 3.98 17.08 9.70
C HIS A 465 4.03 15.87 8.73
N ASP A 466 4.87 14.86 8.97
CA ASP A 466 4.85 13.63 8.18
C ASP A 466 3.49 12.92 8.24
N GLN A 467 2.69 13.15 9.29
CA GLN A 467 1.32 12.64 9.39
C GLN A 467 0.41 13.06 8.22
N TYR A 468 0.69 14.21 7.58
CA TYR A 468 -0.08 14.68 6.43
C TYR A 468 0.26 13.93 5.13
N LEU A 469 1.31 13.10 5.12
CA LEU A 469 1.73 12.29 3.98
C LEU A 469 1.26 10.84 4.18
N GLY A 470 -0.02 10.55 3.93
CA GLY A 470 -0.65 9.27 4.29
C GLY A 470 -0.03 8.02 3.68
N LEU A 471 0.74 8.13 2.60
CA LEU A 471 1.47 6.97 2.06
C LEU A 471 2.60 6.49 2.99
N LEU A 472 3.15 7.37 3.84
CA LEU A 472 4.19 6.99 4.82
C LEU A 472 3.63 6.04 5.91
N PRO A 473 2.60 6.41 6.70
CA PRO A 473 2.01 5.49 7.68
C PRO A 473 1.38 4.26 7.04
N ARG A 474 0.83 4.38 5.82
CA ARG A 474 0.33 3.21 5.07
C ARG A 474 1.43 2.21 4.74
N PHE A 475 2.60 2.68 4.31
CA PHE A 475 3.74 1.80 4.07
C PHE A 475 4.17 1.07 5.35
N LEU A 476 4.23 1.78 6.48
CA LEU A 476 4.54 1.19 7.79
C LEU A 476 3.50 0.12 8.21
N ALA A 477 2.22 0.40 8.01
CA ALA A 477 1.13 -0.52 8.34
C ALA A 477 1.19 -1.80 7.49
N LYS A 478 1.48 -1.69 6.19
CA LYS A 478 1.71 -2.84 5.30
C LYS A 478 2.88 -3.71 5.75
N ARG A 479 3.88 -3.13 6.43
CA ARG A 479 5.01 -3.83 7.04
C ARG A 479 4.70 -4.38 8.44
N GLY A 480 3.43 -4.41 8.83
CA GLY A 480 2.96 -5.02 10.08
C GLY A 480 2.92 -4.10 11.29
N ALA A 481 3.14 -2.78 11.13
CA ALA A 481 3.05 -1.85 12.26
C ALA A 481 1.63 -1.83 12.88
N ARG A 482 1.54 -2.14 14.18
CA ARG A 482 0.30 -2.15 14.99
C ARG A 482 0.20 -0.96 15.94
N VAL A 483 1.33 -0.29 16.17
CA VAL A 483 1.45 0.99 16.88
C VAL A 483 2.21 1.96 15.98
N TRP A 484 1.71 3.19 15.87
CA TRP A 484 2.33 4.25 15.11
C TRP A 484 2.55 5.48 15.99
N VAL A 485 3.81 5.93 16.07
CA VAL A 485 4.18 7.15 16.80
C VAL A 485 4.42 8.31 15.84
N ASN A 486 3.93 9.49 16.19
CA ASN A 486 4.13 10.73 15.47
C ASN A 486 4.34 11.91 16.44
N PRO A 487 5.48 11.97 17.16
CA PRO A 487 5.74 13.06 18.08
C PRO A 487 5.83 14.41 17.34
N SER A 488 5.41 15.48 18.00
CA SER A 488 5.35 16.84 17.45
C SER A 488 6.11 17.84 18.33
N PHE A 489 6.49 18.99 17.78
CA PHE A 489 7.25 20.00 18.53
C PHE A 489 6.39 21.07 19.21
N ASP A 490 5.50 21.73 18.46
CA ASP A 490 4.85 22.99 18.86
C ASP A 490 3.43 22.78 19.42
N ASN A 491 2.82 23.81 20.01
CA ASN A 491 1.39 23.80 20.33
C ASN A 491 0.57 23.76 19.04
N VAL A 492 -0.28 22.75 18.88
CA VAL A 492 -0.94 22.44 17.62
C VAL A 492 -2.40 22.91 17.56
N SER A 493 -2.98 22.94 16.35
CA SER A 493 -4.43 23.09 16.20
C SER A 493 -5.09 21.74 16.47
N GLU A 494 -5.76 21.61 17.62
CA GLU A 494 -6.43 20.37 18.07
C GLU A 494 -7.26 19.72 16.96
N ILE A 495 -8.19 20.47 16.34
CA ILE A 495 -9.03 19.92 15.27
C ILE A 495 -8.24 19.33 14.10
N LYS A 496 -7.06 19.86 13.78
CA LYS A 496 -6.25 19.36 12.66
C LYS A 496 -5.50 18.09 13.05
N TRP A 497 -4.82 18.13 14.19
CA TRP A 497 -4.04 17.00 14.69
C TRP A 497 -4.94 15.82 15.03
N ALA A 498 -6.02 16.05 15.78
CA ALA A 498 -6.98 15.01 16.12
C ALA A 498 -7.61 14.38 14.86
N SER A 499 -7.95 15.19 13.85
CA SER A 499 -8.55 14.66 12.60
C SER A 499 -7.59 13.80 11.80
N ILE A 500 -6.32 14.20 11.65
CA ILE A 500 -5.34 13.40 10.91
C ILE A 500 -4.93 12.16 11.70
N LEU A 501 -4.58 12.29 12.98
CA LEU A 501 -4.17 11.15 13.79
C LEU A 501 -5.29 10.09 13.89
N ARG A 502 -6.55 10.52 14.05
CA ARG A 502 -7.71 9.61 14.01
C ARG A 502 -7.86 8.93 12.66
N LEU A 503 -7.73 9.67 11.55
CA LEU A 503 -7.74 9.09 10.21
C LEU A 503 -6.65 8.03 10.05
N ARG A 504 -5.42 8.32 10.48
CA ARG A 504 -4.29 7.37 10.41
C ARG A 504 -4.56 6.11 11.20
N ALA A 505 -5.08 6.25 12.42
CA ALA A 505 -5.41 5.11 13.27
C ALA A 505 -6.40 4.15 12.58
N VAL A 506 -7.47 4.72 12.02
CA VAL A 506 -8.54 3.94 11.37
C VAL A 506 -8.11 3.33 10.05
N GLU A 507 -7.52 4.13 9.15
CA GLU A 507 -7.22 3.69 7.79
C GLU A 507 -6.14 2.60 7.75
N ASN A 508 -5.25 2.59 8.75
CA ASN A 508 -4.12 1.67 8.83
C ASN A 508 -4.30 0.57 9.88
N ARG A 509 -5.41 0.59 10.63
CA ARG A 509 -5.68 -0.32 11.76
C ARG A 509 -4.48 -0.41 12.71
N PHE A 510 -4.10 0.71 13.31
CA PHE A 510 -3.08 0.76 14.37
C PHE A 510 -3.49 1.72 15.50
N PHE A 511 -2.81 1.66 16.63
CA PHE A 511 -2.84 2.74 17.61
C PHE A 511 -2.01 3.92 17.13
N ALA A 512 -2.57 5.12 17.09
CA ALA A 512 -1.83 6.34 16.74
C ALA A 512 -1.48 7.13 18.01
N LEU A 513 -0.20 7.42 18.26
CA LEU A 513 0.28 8.12 19.46
C LEU A 513 1.09 9.37 19.10
N CYS A 514 0.84 10.47 19.80
CA CYS A 514 1.59 11.72 19.63
C CYS A 514 1.74 12.44 20.97
N THR A 515 2.96 12.72 21.37
CA THR A 515 3.26 13.73 22.40
C THR A 515 3.99 14.93 21.80
N LEU A 516 4.06 16.02 22.54
CA LEU A 516 4.54 17.32 22.10
C LEU A 516 5.03 18.19 23.26
N HIS A 517 5.68 19.32 22.96
CA HIS A 517 6.01 20.30 23.98
C HIS A 517 4.82 21.23 24.23
N ASP A 518 4.63 21.67 25.47
CA ASP A 518 3.83 22.85 25.78
C ASP A 518 4.73 24.08 25.91
N LYS A 519 4.58 25.04 25.00
CA LYS A 519 5.33 26.31 25.01
C LYS A 519 4.75 27.35 25.96
N GLY A 520 3.63 27.08 26.64
CA GLY A 520 2.98 27.98 27.59
C GLY A 520 2.46 29.31 27.00
N ARG A 521 2.61 29.54 25.68
CA ARG A 521 2.05 30.68 24.93
C ARG A 521 1.25 30.16 23.73
N GLY A 522 0.08 30.74 23.50
CA GLY A 522 -0.75 30.43 22.34
C GLY A 522 -1.91 29.49 22.66
N ARG A 523 -2.15 28.50 21.80
CA ARG A 523 -3.27 27.56 21.96
C ARG A 523 -2.98 26.58 23.09
N SER A 524 -3.99 26.26 23.89
CA SER A 524 -3.92 25.10 24.80
C SER A 524 -3.64 23.83 23.98
N THR A 525 -2.90 22.89 24.56
CA THR A 525 -2.50 21.67 23.89
C THR A 525 -2.41 20.51 24.88
N HIS A 526 -2.36 19.29 24.35
CA HIS A 526 -2.34 18.05 25.12
C HIS A 526 -1.80 16.91 24.22
N PRO A 527 -1.27 15.81 24.78
CA PRO A 527 -0.92 14.63 24.00
C PRO A 527 -2.15 14.01 23.32
N PHE A 528 -1.96 13.27 22.23
CA PHE A 528 -3.03 12.65 21.45
C PHE A 528 -2.80 11.14 21.35
N ALA A 529 -3.88 10.37 21.49
CA ALA A 529 -3.85 8.95 21.15
C ALA A 529 -5.22 8.47 20.68
N PHE A 530 -5.23 7.63 19.64
CA PHE A 530 -6.43 7.05 19.06
C PHE A 530 -6.30 5.54 18.86
N SER A 531 -7.37 4.80 19.14
CA SER A 531 -7.48 3.37 18.83
C SER A 531 -7.64 3.12 17.33
N PRO A 532 -7.44 1.88 16.86
CA PRO A 532 -7.72 1.48 15.47
C PRO A 532 -9.17 1.78 15.01
N GLU A 533 -10.12 1.95 15.92
CA GLU A 533 -11.53 2.32 15.68
C GLU A 533 -11.74 3.85 15.69
N GLY A 534 -10.66 4.62 15.84
CA GLY A 534 -10.69 6.08 15.88
C GLY A 534 -11.21 6.67 17.19
N LYS A 535 -11.39 5.84 18.23
CA LYS A 535 -11.77 6.30 19.57
C LYS A 535 -10.58 7.00 20.22
N GLU A 536 -10.83 8.16 20.81
CA GLU A 536 -9.84 8.84 21.63
C GLU A 536 -9.54 8.03 22.90
N LEU A 537 -8.26 7.76 23.15
CA LEU A 537 -7.85 7.01 24.33
C LEU A 537 -7.89 7.87 25.59
N GLN A 538 -7.98 7.18 26.72
CA GLN A 538 -7.84 7.78 28.04
C GLN A 538 -6.41 7.63 28.54
N ALA A 539 -5.99 8.58 29.35
CA ALA A 539 -4.71 8.55 30.00
C ALA A 539 -4.85 8.93 31.47
N ARG A 540 -3.89 8.48 32.27
CA ARG A 540 -3.77 8.80 33.68
C ARG A 540 -2.49 9.55 33.91
N ARG A 541 -2.54 10.69 34.60
CA ARG A 541 -1.32 11.40 35.01
C ARG A 541 -0.58 10.56 36.04
N VAL A 542 0.75 10.44 35.93
CA VAL A 542 1.55 9.73 36.94
C VAL A 542 1.30 10.34 38.32
N GLY A 543 0.98 9.49 39.29
CA GLY A 543 0.62 9.90 40.66
C GLY A 543 -0.84 10.30 40.86
N CYS A 544 -1.69 10.17 39.83
CA CYS A 544 -3.15 10.23 39.93
C CYS A 544 -3.73 8.86 39.58
N GLU A 545 -4.90 8.53 40.12
CA GLU A 545 -5.59 7.25 39.85
C GLU A 545 -6.65 7.36 38.75
N VAL A 546 -7.27 8.53 38.58
CA VAL A 546 -8.42 8.70 37.69
C VAL A 546 -7.97 8.88 36.23
N PRO A 547 -8.32 7.95 35.31
CA PRO A 547 -8.11 8.14 33.88
C PRO A 547 -9.07 9.18 33.32
N GLN A 548 -8.62 9.94 32.33
CA GLN A 548 -9.45 10.91 31.61
C GLN A 548 -9.11 10.90 30.11
N HIS A 549 -10.02 11.36 29.26
CA HIS A 549 -9.73 11.54 27.84
C HIS A 549 -8.53 12.47 27.65
N LEU A 550 -7.66 12.14 26.68
CA LEU A 550 -6.43 12.89 26.43
C LEU A 550 -6.65 14.38 26.12
N SER A 551 -7.79 14.75 25.54
CA SER A 551 -8.26 16.13 25.35
C SER A 551 -8.47 16.91 26.64
N LYS A 552 -8.49 16.24 27.79
CA LYS A 552 -8.52 16.83 29.14
C LYS A 552 -7.15 16.80 29.83
N CYS A 553 -6.15 16.15 29.25
CA CYS A 553 -4.79 16.02 29.77
C CYS A 553 -3.90 17.21 29.37
N ASN A 554 -4.23 18.41 29.84
CA ASN A 554 -3.55 19.66 29.47
C ASN A 554 -2.50 20.16 30.48
N GLU A 555 -2.27 19.45 31.58
CA GLU A 555 -1.22 19.76 32.56
C GLU A 555 0.13 19.35 31.98
N SER A 556 1.00 20.32 31.68
CA SER A 556 2.35 20.11 31.14
C SER A 556 3.42 20.02 32.23
N GLY A 557 4.60 19.53 31.87
CA GLY A 557 5.67 19.19 32.83
C GLY A 557 5.40 17.86 33.56
N THR A 558 4.64 16.96 32.94
CA THR A 558 4.22 15.70 33.55
C THR A 558 4.29 14.52 32.58
N ILE A 559 3.96 13.34 33.06
CA ILE A 559 3.93 12.07 32.31
C ILE A 559 2.49 11.54 32.36
N TYR A 560 1.98 11.13 31.20
CA TYR A 560 0.69 10.46 31.09
C TYR A 560 0.88 9.00 30.71
N ILE A 561 0.23 8.10 31.44
CA ILE A 561 0.20 6.66 31.18
C ILE A 561 -1.04 6.35 30.36
N VAL A 562 -0.85 5.64 29.25
CA VAL A 562 -1.90 5.17 28.34
C VAL A 562 -1.78 3.67 28.21
N ASP A 563 -2.87 2.94 28.41
CA ASP A 563 -2.94 1.50 28.14
C ASP A 563 -3.55 1.25 26.75
N LEU A 564 -2.90 0.40 25.95
CA LEU A 564 -3.30 0.04 24.59
C LEU A 564 -3.77 -1.41 24.59
N ASP A 565 -5.07 -1.62 24.36
CA ASP A 565 -5.63 -2.96 24.18
C ASP A 565 -5.25 -3.52 22.81
N MET A 566 -4.22 -4.37 22.79
CA MET A 566 -3.66 -4.87 21.52
C MET A 566 -4.62 -5.78 20.76
N SER A 567 -5.66 -6.32 21.42
CA SER A 567 -6.68 -7.13 20.74
C SER A 567 -7.50 -6.33 19.73
N ALA A 568 -7.66 -5.02 19.95
CA ALA A 568 -8.43 -4.15 19.06
C ALA A 568 -7.84 -4.03 17.64
N VAL A 569 -6.55 -4.32 17.48
CA VAL A 569 -5.86 -4.14 16.20
C VAL A 569 -6.24 -5.22 15.17
N ASP A 570 -6.53 -6.44 15.61
CA ASP A 570 -6.94 -7.55 14.74
C ASP A 570 -8.44 -7.57 14.43
N GLU A 571 -9.25 -6.80 15.15
CA GLU A 571 -10.68 -6.73 14.87
C GLU A 571 -10.95 -6.10 13.49
N PRO A 572 -11.95 -6.57 12.72
CA PRO A 572 -12.43 -5.85 11.55
C PRO A 572 -12.97 -4.46 11.94
N LEU A 573 -12.85 -3.48 11.04
CA LEU A 573 -13.40 -2.14 11.28
C LEU A 573 -14.93 -2.20 11.38
N ASP A 574 -15.46 -1.93 12.58
CA ASP A 574 -16.88 -1.70 12.82
C ASP A 574 -17.22 -0.20 12.64
N TRP A 575 -17.78 0.13 11.47
CA TRP A 575 -18.19 1.49 11.11
C TRP A 575 -19.22 2.11 12.07
N SER A 576 -19.96 1.30 12.82
CA SER A 576 -20.94 1.80 13.80
C SER A 576 -20.27 2.33 15.08
N ARG A 577 -19.03 1.90 15.37
CA ARG A 577 -18.26 2.32 16.54
C ARG A 577 -17.46 3.61 16.33
N LEU A 578 -17.28 4.05 15.07
CA LEU A 578 -16.60 5.30 14.74
C LEU A 578 -17.26 6.49 15.46
N PRO A 579 -16.52 7.37 16.14
CA PRO A 579 -17.13 8.52 16.80
C PRO A 579 -17.80 9.44 15.77
N PRO A 580 -19.05 9.88 15.98
CA PRO A 580 -19.68 10.82 15.07
C PRO A 580 -18.89 12.13 15.05
N ALA A 581 -18.79 12.79 13.90
CA ALA A 581 -18.24 14.13 13.84
C ALA A 581 -19.08 15.06 14.72
N GLU A 582 -18.42 15.94 15.49
CA GLU A 582 -19.11 16.99 16.27
C GLU A 582 -20.06 17.77 15.37
N LYS A 583 -21.16 18.27 15.96
CA LYS A 583 -22.13 19.12 15.26
C LYS A 583 -21.38 20.25 14.53
N PRO A 584 -21.78 20.63 13.30
CA PRO A 584 -21.11 21.67 12.56
C PRO A 584 -21.04 22.96 13.41
N LYS A 585 -19.87 23.32 13.93
CA LYS A 585 -19.64 24.69 14.41
C LYS A 585 -19.71 25.53 13.14
N ARG A 586 -20.77 26.35 13.01
CA ARG A 586 -21.13 27.09 11.79
C ARG A 586 -19.87 27.47 11.00
N ALA A 587 -19.73 26.95 9.78
CA ALA A 587 -18.85 27.58 8.80
C ALA A 587 -19.29 29.04 8.65
N ARG A 588 -18.34 29.94 8.39
CA ARG A 588 -18.56 31.38 8.17
C ARG A 588 -19.90 31.68 7.47
N ASN A 589 -20.59 32.73 7.94
CA ASN A 589 -21.73 33.41 7.28
C ASN A 589 -21.33 34.06 5.92
N GLY A 590 -20.53 33.40 5.09
CA GLY A 590 -20.03 33.94 3.83
C GLY A 590 -20.34 33.00 2.68
N GLU A 591 -20.77 33.58 1.56
CA GLU A 591 -21.02 32.85 0.33
C GLU A 591 -19.78 32.07 -0.14
N PRO A 592 -19.95 30.92 -0.83
CA PRO A 592 -18.86 30.16 -1.43
C PRO A 592 -17.98 31.05 -2.32
N ARG A 593 -16.65 30.93 -2.23
CA ARG A 593 -15.73 31.77 -3.03
C ARG A 593 -15.72 31.39 -4.51
N LYS A 594 -15.70 30.09 -4.78
CA LYS A 594 -15.71 29.50 -6.12
C LYS A 594 -16.72 28.36 -6.14
N PRO A 595 -18.03 28.67 -6.18
CA PRO A 595 -19.08 27.65 -6.12
C PRO A 595 -19.07 26.78 -7.38
N VAL A 596 -19.16 25.47 -7.19
CA VAL A 596 -19.39 24.50 -8.26
C VAL A 596 -20.56 23.62 -7.86
N ARG A 597 -21.57 23.51 -8.75
CA ARG A 597 -22.74 22.67 -8.51
C ARG A 597 -22.45 21.24 -8.93
N VAL A 598 -22.82 20.30 -8.06
CA VAL A 598 -22.66 18.86 -8.26
C VAL A 598 -23.96 18.16 -7.90
N ALA A 599 -24.29 17.08 -8.61
CA ALA A 599 -25.52 16.34 -8.37
C ALA A 599 -25.37 14.86 -8.70
N LEU A 600 -26.25 14.03 -8.14
CA LEU A 600 -26.54 12.67 -8.62
C LEU A 600 -27.65 12.75 -9.67
N ARG A 601 -27.30 12.56 -10.94
CA ARG A 601 -28.27 12.56 -12.05
C ARG A 601 -28.45 11.15 -12.54
N GLY A 602 -29.66 10.60 -12.39
CA GLY A 602 -29.91 9.20 -12.74
C GLY A 602 -29.05 8.22 -11.93
N ARG A 603 -28.76 8.55 -10.67
CA ARG A 603 -27.84 7.81 -9.76
C ARG A 603 -26.37 7.86 -10.16
N GLU A 604 -26.00 8.68 -11.13
CA GLU A 604 -24.60 8.89 -11.54
C GLU A 604 -24.09 10.26 -11.08
N PRO A 605 -22.84 10.36 -10.57
CA PRO A 605 -22.21 11.63 -10.28
C PRO A 605 -22.13 12.54 -11.51
N ALA A 606 -22.57 13.78 -11.34
CA ALA A 606 -22.58 14.82 -12.37
C ALA A 606 -22.14 16.17 -11.80
N ILE A 607 -21.61 17.01 -12.68
CA ILE A 607 -21.10 18.34 -12.36
C ILE A 607 -21.61 19.35 -13.39
N LEU A 608 -21.95 20.56 -12.93
CA LEU A 608 -22.36 21.65 -13.80
C LEU A 608 -21.13 22.37 -14.39
N GLY A 609 -20.81 22.08 -15.65
CA GLY A 609 -19.80 22.83 -16.40
C GLY A 609 -20.40 23.99 -17.21
N ARG A 610 -19.57 24.70 -17.98
CA ARG A 610 -19.99 25.87 -18.79
C ARG A 610 -21.07 25.53 -19.82
N SER A 611 -21.02 24.34 -20.40
CA SER A 611 -21.96 23.86 -21.42
C SER A 611 -23.17 23.12 -20.84
N GLY A 612 -23.37 23.19 -19.53
CA GLY A 612 -24.41 22.46 -18.81
C GLY A 612 -23.88 21.27 -18.01
N TRP A 613 -24.80 20.41 -17.59
CA TRP A 613 -24.50 19.24 -16.77
C TRP A 613 -23.72 18.20 -17.56
N GLN A 614 -22.66 17.68 -16.96
CA GLN A 614 -21.78 16.66 -17.51
C GLN A 614 -21.67 15.51 -16.51
N THR A 615 -21.74 14.27 -17.00
CA THR A 615 -21.42 13.08 -16.21
C THR A 615 -19.93 13.07 -15.89
N ILE A 616 -19.58 12.59 -14.71
CA ILE A 616 -18.18 12.50 -14.27
C ILE A 616 -17.55 11.27 -14.91
N GLU A 617 -16.67 11.51 -15.89
CA GLU A 617 -15.87 10.49 -16.55
C GLU A 617 -14.42 10.53 -16.04
N GLU A 618 -13.80 9.35 -15.88
CA GLU A 618 -12.42 9.25 -15.41
C GLU A 618 -11.44 9.91 -16.38
N GLY A 619 -10.47 10.65 -15.85
CA GLY A 619 -9.47 11.36 -16.67
C GLY A 619 -10.00 12.61 -17.39
N CYS A 620 -11.24 13.05 -17.10
CA CYS A 620 -11.82 14.23 -17.73
C CYS A 620 -11.61 15.51 -16.91
N ARG A 621 -11.19 16.57 -17.61
CA ARG A 621 -11.13 17.94 -17.09
C ARG A 621 -12.45 18.65 -17.41
N ILE A 622 -13.13 19.15 -16.39
CA ILE A 622 -14.39 19.90 -16.54
C ILE A 622 -14.13 21.40 -16.38
N GLU A 623 -14.50 22.17 -17.39
CA GLU A 623 -14.47 23.64 -17.33
C GLU A 623 -15.75 24.18 -16.69
N THR A 624 -15.61 24.90 -15.58
CA THR A 624 -16.71 25.60 -14.89
C THR A 624 -16.57 27.11 -15.06
N ASN A 625 -17.56 27.87 -14.57
CA ASN A 625 -17.46 29.33 -14.51
C ASN A 625 -16.42 29.82 -13.47
N HIS A 626 -16.00 28.97 -12.54
CA HIS A 626 -15.11 29.33 -11.43
C HIS A 626 -13.72 28.68 -11.48
N GLY A 627 -13.45 27.89 -12.52
CA GLY A 627 -12.16 27.24 -12.78
C GLY A 627 -12.29 25.84 -13.37
N SER A 628 -11.17 25.25 -13.75
CA SER A 628 -11.06 23.86 -14.18
C SER A 628 -11.08 22.92 -12.98
N VAL A 629 -11.89 21.87 -13.07
CA VAL A 629 -12.11 20.89 -11.99
C VAL A 629 -11.84 19.48 -12.52
N TYR A 630 -11.20 18.67 -11.68
CA TYR A 630 -11.10 17.23 -11.85
C TYR A 630 -11.86 16.56 -10.70
N VAL A 631 -12.81 15.70 -11.01
CA VAL A 631 -13.54 14.94 -9.99
C VAL A 631 -13.12 13.48 -10.04
N GLY A 632 -12.47 13.01 -8.97
CA GLY A 632 -12.13 11.60 -8.81
C GLY A 632 -13.20 10.89 -8.00
N VAL A 633 -13.83 9.87 -8.58
CA VAL A 633 -14.79 9.01 -7.88
C VAL A 633 -14.01 7.91 -7.16
N VAL A 634 -14.12 7.86 -5.83
CA VAL A 634 -13.49 6.85 -4.97
C VAL A 634 -14.57 5.98 -4.36
N LEU A 635 -14.56 4.69 -4.69
CA LEU A 635 -15.66 3.79 -4.35
C LEU A 635 -15.54 3.30 -2.91
N LYS A 636 -16.63 3.43 -2.15
CA LYS A 636 -16.82 2.77 -0.86
C LYS A 636 -15.63 2.97 0.10
N GLU A 637 -15.11 1.90 0.70
CA GLU A 637 -14.01 1.89 1.65
C GLU A 637 -12.65 2.28 1.05
N GLN A 638 -12.52 2.38 -0.28
CA GLN A 638 -11.26 2.83 -0.92
C GLN A 638 -10.88 4.26 -0.51
N ILE A 639 -11.81 5.04 0.06
CA ILE A 639 -11.51 6.36 0.63
C ILE A 639 -10.57 6.28 1.83
N LEU A 640 -10.44 5.12 2.48
CA LEU A 640 -9.43 4.84 3.50
C LEU A 640 -8.06 4.50 2.90
N ASP A 641 -7.98 4.08 1.63
CA ASP A 641 -6.69 3.89 0.97
C ASP A 641 -6.10 5.24 0.54
N ALA A 642 -5.05 5.68 1.26
CA ALA A 642 -4.32 6.89 0.94
C ALA A 642 -3.80 6.91 -0.52
N ALA A 643 -3.49 5.74 -1.11
CA ALA A 643 -3.06 5.64 -2.50
C ALA A 643 -4.19 5.95 -3.50
N ALA A 644 -5.42 5.53 -3.21
CA ALA A 644 -6.58 5.86 -4.04
C ALA A 644 -6.83 7.38 -4.08
N CYS A 645 -6.78 8.03 -2.92
CA CYS A 645 -6.91 9.49 -2.83
C CYS A 645 -5.74 10.21 -3.51
N PHE A 646 -4.51 9.72 -3.32
CA PHE A 646 -3.33 10.27 -3.98
C PHE A 646 -3.42 10.24 -5.51
N ARG A 647 -3.90 9.16 -6.12
CA ARG A 647 -4.10 9.06 -7.57
C ARG A 647 -5.03 10.16 -8.10
N VAL A 648 -6.11 10.46 -7.38
CA VAL A 648 -7.01 11.58 -7.74
C VAL A 648 -6.26 12.91 -7.74
N LEU A 649 -5.44 13.16 -6.71
CA LEU A 649 -4.66 14.39 -6.60
C LEU A 649 -3.57 14.51 -7.66
N ASP A 650 -2.90 13.40 -8.01
CA ASP A 650 -1.86 13.38 -9.03
C ASP A 650 -2.44 13.61 -10.43
N CYS A 651 -3.57 12.98 -10.77
CA CYS A 651 -4.32 13.28 -11.99
C CYS A 651 -4.73 14.75 -12.06
N ALA A 652 -5.36 15.28 -11.01
CA ALA A 652 -5.74 16.70 -10.97
C ALA A 652 -4.54 17.64 -11.12
N ASN A 653 -3.41 17.29 -10.51
CA ASN A 653 -2.18 18.07 -10.61
C ASN A 653 -1.57 18.05 -12.02
N GLN A 654 -1.55 16.89 -12.69
CA GLN A 654 -1.09 16.75 -14.08
C GLN A 654 -1.99 17.52 -15.05
N MET A 655 -3.29 17.59 -14.79
CA MET A 655 -4.27 18.33 -15.61
C MET A 655 -4.41 19.81 -15.22
N GLU A 656 -3.68 20.26 -14.19
CA GLU A 656 -3.77 21.62 -13.63
C GLU A 656 -5.19 22.04 -13.24
N CYS A 657 -5.89 21.15 -12.53
CA CYS A 657 -7.27 21.33 -12.10
C CYS A 657 -7.39 21.38 -10.57
N ALA A 658 -8.47 22.01 -10.08
CA ALA A 658 -8.89 21.85 -8.69
C ALA A 658 -9.46 20.43 -8.49
N PRO A 659 -8.97 19.64 -7.52
CA PRO A 659 -9.52 18.32 -7.25
C PRO A 659 -10.81 18.40 -6.42
N ILE A 660 -11.77 17.54 -6.74
CA ILE A 660 -12.88 17.13 -5.87
C ILE A 660 -12.80 15.61 -5.74
N ILE A 661 -12.94 15.09 -4.53
CA ILE A 661 -13.03 13.66 -4.28
C ILE A 661 -14.51 13.34 -4.04
N TRP A 662 -15.06 12.41 -4.82
CA TRP A 662 -16.43 11.94 -4.66
C TRP A 662 -16.42 10.53 -4.09
N ASN A 663 -16.77 10.36 -2.81
CA ASN A 663 -16.89 9.04 -2.21
C ASN A 663 -18.31 8.48 -2.42
N LEU A 664 -18.41 7.44 -3.26
CA LEU A 664 -19.68 6.84 -3.67
C LEU A 664 -19.85 5.43 -3.12
N TRP A 665 -20.96 5.20 -2.44
CA TRP A 665 -21.36 3.92 -1.88
C TRP A 665 -22.61 3.35 -2.57
N ASP A 666 -22.81 2.03 -2.50
CA ASP A 666 -24.12 1.46 -2.83
C ASP A 666 -25.13 1.80 -1.73
N ARG A 667 -24.66 1.72 -0.47
CA ARG A 667 -25.34 2.15 0.74
C ARG A 667 -24.28 2.49 1.77
N LEU A 668 -24.47 3.55 2.55
CA LEU A 668 -23.53 3.90 3.60
C LEU A 668 -23.46 2.78 4.66
N PRO A 669 -22.25 2.40 5.14
CA PRO A 669 -22.08 1.33 6.14
C PRO A 669 -22.48 1.79 7.55
N THR A 670 -22.71 3.07 7.75
CA THR A 670 -23.06 3.71 9.02
C THR A 670 -23.65 5.09 8.75
N ASP A 671 -24.05 5.80 9.80
CA ASP A 671 -24.49 7.19 9.70
C ASP A 671 -23.41 8.09 9.06
N SER A 672 -23.82 9.00 8.18
CA SER A 672 -22.91 9.84 7.40
C SER A 672 -22.02 10.72 8.28
N ALA A 673 -22.47 11.13 9.47
CA ALA A 673 -21.66 11.93 10.40
C ALA A 673 -20.46 11.14 10.95
N ARG A 674 -20.56 9.81 11.06
CA ARG A 674 -19.45 8.95 11.49
C ARG A 674 -18.39 8.82 10.40
N LEU A 675 -18.81 8.69 9.13
CA LEU A 675 -17.89 8.76 8.00
C LEU A 675 -17.23 10.13 7.88
N ALA A 676 -18.01 11.20 8.10
CA ALA A 676 -17.52 12.57 8.06
C ALA A 676 -16.37 12.80 9.04
N THR A 677 -16.37 12.13 10.21
CA THR A 677 -15.30 12.23 11.23
C THR A 677 -13.92 11.93 10.65
N LEU A 678 -13.82 10.93 9.77
CA LEU A 678 -12.57 10.54 9.10
C LEU A 678 -12.24 11.49 7.95
N MET A 679 -13.27 11.94 7.23
CA MET A 679 -13.11 12.87 6.12
C MET A 679 -12.61 14.24 6.56
N MET A 680 -12.82 14.64 7.83
CA MET A 680 -12.17 15.82 8.41
C MET A 680 -10.64 15.72 8.35
N GLY A 681 -10.07 14.53 8.47
CA GLY A 681 -8.63 14.29 8.28
C GLY A 681 -8.28 14.31 6.79
N ARG A 682 -9.06 13.58 5.98
CA ARG A 682 -8.74 13.36 4.56
C ARG A 682 -8.79 14.66 3.76
N VAL A 683 -9.72 15.57 4.07
CA VAL A 683 -9.80 16.89 3.42
C VAL A 683 -8.56 17.76 3.72
N ILE A 684 -7.98 17.64 4.93
CA ILE A 684 -6.76 18.38 5.33
C ILE A 684 -5.56 17.83 4.58
N GLU A 685 -5.43 16.50 4.56
CA GLU A 685 -4.39 15.79 3.81
C GLU A 685 -4.46 16.17 2.33
N CYS A 686 -5.59 15.92 1.69
CA CYS A 686 -5.73 16.04 0.24
C CYS A 686 -5.81 17.49 -0.24
N CYS A 687 -6.15 18.43 0.65
CA CYS A 687 -6.50 19.80 0.29
C CYS A 687 -7.55 19.84 -0.82
N ALA A 688 -8.55 18.97 -0.73
CA ALA A 688 -9.59 18.74 -1.74
C ALA A 688 -10.93 18.53 -1.03
N PRO A 689 -12.04 19.16 -1.48
CA PRO A 689 -13.37 18.86 -0.98
C PRO A 689 -13.75 17.40 -1.20
N ILE A 690 -14.49 16.84 -0.25
CA ILE A 690 -14.92 15.44 -0.24
C ILE A 690 -16.44 15.37 -0.11
N LEU A 691 -17.08 14.71 -1.05
CA LEU A 691 -18.51 14.37 -1.01
C LEU A 691 -18.66 12.95 -0.48
N ILE A 692 -19.58 12.74 0.47
CA ILE A 692 -20.03 11.42 0.90
C ILE A 692 -21.43 11.21 0.34
N SER A 693 -21.60 10.14 -0.42
CA SER A 693 -22.86 9.82 -1.08
C SER A 693 -23.08 8.32 -1.14
N ASP A 694 -24.34 7.92 -1.24
CA ASP A 694 -24.72 6.64 -1.83
C ASP A 694 -25.48 6.87 -3.15
N VAL A 695 -26.04 5.81 -3.73
CA VAL A 695 -26.78 5.89 -5.00
C VAL A 695 -28.09 6.68 -4.88
N ASP A 696 -28.57 6.94 -3.66
CA ASP A 696 -29.84 7.62 -3.39
C ASP A 696 -29.65 9.10 -3.06
N GLY A 697 -28.47 9.50 -2.56
CA GLY A 697 -28.23 10.89 -2.20
C GLY A 697 -26.77 11.24 -1.89
N ILE A 698 -26.49 12.53 -1.98
CA ILE A 698 -25.34 13.14 -1.31
C ILE A 698 -25.77 13.40 0.13
N HIS A 699 -24.91 13.09 1.10
CA HIS A 699 -25.24 13.14 2.54
C HIS A 699 -24.40 14.18 3.29
N GLU A 700 -23.10 14.22 3.00
CA GLU A 700 -22.15 15.14 3.65
C GLU A 700 -21.19 15.73 2.62
N LEU A 701 -20.85 17.00 2.80
CA LEU A 701 -19.76 17.69 2.12
C LEU A 701 -18.75 18.15 3.16
N ILE A 702 -17.50 17.72 3.00
CA ILE A 702 -16.37 18.12 3.84
C ILE A 702 -15.42 18.97 3.01
N GLU A 703 -15.05 20.15 3.50
CA GLU A 703 -14.18 21.09 2.79
C GLU A 703 -13.29 21.90 3.75
N LEU A 704 -12.37 22.70 3.21
CA LEU A 704 -11.52 23.57 4.00
C LEU A 704 -12.15 24.97 4.12
N ALA A 705 -12.39 25.43 5.35
CA ALA A 705 -13.03 26.72 5.61
C ALA A 705 -12.12 27.93 5.31
N ASN A 706 -10.80 27.74 5.36
CA ASN A 706 -9.85 28.84 5.23
C ASN A 706 -8.44 28.37 4.86
N ARG A 707 -7.53 29.33 4.72
CA ARG A 707 -6.15 29.06 4.28
C ARG A 707 -5.30 28.27 5.28
N ASN A 708 -5.72 28.19 6.54
CA ASN A 708 -5.03 27.43 7.59
C ASN A 708 -5.37 25.94 7.56
N LYS A 709 -6.14 25.49 6.56
CA LYS A 709 -6.64 24.12 6.40
C LYS A 709 -7.48 23.66 7.60
N ILE A 710 -8.40 24.52 8.04
CA ILE A 710 -9.40 24.12 9.04
C ILE A 710 -10.51 23.37 8.31
N PRO A 711 -10.77 22.09 8.63
CA PRO A 711 -11.84 21.33 8.01
C PRO A 711 -13.20 21.84 8.51
N THR A 712 -14.21 21.76 7.65
CA THR A 712 -15.61 22.02 7.98
C THR A 712 -16.51 21.04 7.23
N ARG A 713 -17.72 20.83 7.75
CA ARG A 713 -18.70 19.89 7.18
C ARG A 713 -20.05 20.57 7.01
N ARG A 714 -20.77 20.20 5.95
CA ARG A 714 -22.15 20.60 5.66
C ARG A 714 -22.95 19.36 5.31
N THR A 715 -24.09 19.19 5.95
CA THR A 715 -25.12 18.23 5.55
C THR A 715 -25.94 18.82 4.42
N THR A 716 -26.37 18.00 3.47
CA THR A 716 -27.16 18.44 2.33
C THR A 716 -28.65 18.36 2.64
N GLU A 717 -29.37 19.47 2.43
CA GLU A 717 -30.82 19.56 2.68
C GLU A 717 -31.65 19.05 1.47
N THR A 718 -31.08 19.09 0.27
CA THR A 718 -31.71 18.69 -0.99
C THR A 718 -31.26 17.29 -1.42
N ALA A 719 -32.21 16.46 -1.85
CA ALA A 719 -31.95 15.12 -2.35
C ALA A 719 -31.06 15.17 -3.61
N GLY A 720 -29.77 14.90 -3.43
CA GLY A 720 -28.84 14.62 -4.53
C GLY A 720 -28.23 15.81 -5.26
N GLU A 721 -28.35 17.06 -4.78
CA GLU A 721 -27.60 18.21 -5.33
C GLU A 721 -26.97 19.05 -4.20
N THR A 722 -25.74 19.53 -4.42
CA THR A 722 -25.06 20.47 -3.51
C THR A 722 -24.08 21.41 -4.23
N ILE A 723 -23.58 22.41 -3.50
CA ILE A 723 -22.57 23.38 -3.96
C ILE A 723 -21.26 23.13 -3.21
N VAL A 724 -20.20 22.83 -3.96
CA VAL A 724 -18.82 22.68 -3.48
C VAL A 724 -18.05 23.98 -3.66
N ASP A 725 -17.34 24.47 -2.63
CA ASP A 725 -16.42 25.60 -2.77
C ASP A 725 -15.00 25.13 -3.13
N ILE A 726 -14.60 25.30 -4.39
CA ILE A 726 -13.25 24.94 -4.84
C ILE A 726 -12.20 26.01 -4.49
N GLY A 727 -12.55 27.07 -3.76
CA GLY A 727 -11.65 28.16 -3.39
C GLY A 727 -10.43 27.75 -2.55
N ASN A 728 -10.54 26.62 -1.83
CA ASN A 728 -9.45 26.03 -1.05
C ASN A 728 -9.09 24.59 -1.53
N ALA A 729 -9.53 24.19 -2.73
CA ALA A 729 -9.20 22.91 -3.37
C ALA A 729 -7.81 22.97 -4.04
N TRP A 730 -6.75 22.98 -3.25
CA TRP A 730 -5.38 23.20 -3.73
C TRP A 730 -4.62 21.93 -4.11
N GLY A 731 -5.14 20.75 -3.78
CA GLY A 731 -4.63 19.47 -4.23
C GLY A 731 -3.19 19.15 -3.88
N LEU A 732 -2.54 18.37 -4.76
CA LEU A 732 -1.22 17.76 -4.50
C LEU A 732 -0.12 18.78 -4.22
N ARG A 733 -0.08 19.91 -4.95
CA ARG A 733 0.96 20.94 -4.76
C ARG A 733 0.96 21.48 -3.33
N ASN A 734 -0.21 21.67 -2.73
CA ASN A 734 -0.33 22.19 -1.37
C ASN A 734 -0.16 21.10 -0.30
N THR A 735 -0.64 19.89 -0.60
CA THR A 735 -0.39 18.68 0.20
C THR A 735 1.12 18.46 0.38
N PHE A 736 1.87 18.49 -0.72
CA PHE A 736 3.31 18.26 -0.74
C PHE A 736 4.17 19.51 -0.45
N LYS A 737 3.53 20.66 -0.18
CA LYS A 737 4.22 21.91 0.17
C LYS A 737 5.05 21.78 1.45
N ILE A 738 4.63 20.92 2.38
CA ILE A 738 5.34 20.67 3.64
C ILE A 738 6.71 19.99 3.44
N VAL A 739 6.91 19.31 2.31
CA VAL A 739 8.18 18.70 1.91
C VAL A 739 9.00 19.73 1.14
N THR A 740 8.39 20.35 0.14
CA THR A 740 9.11 21.15 -0.87
C THR A 740 9.50 22.57 -0.45
N GLN A 741 9.04 23.08 0.70
CA GLN A 741 9.30 24.47 1.11
C GLN A 741 10.78 24.78 1.30
N ARG A 742 11.55 23.84 1.86
CA ARG A 742 12.97 24.01 2.18
C ARG A 742 13.91 23.24 1.22
N LEU A 743 13.34 22.42 0.34
CA LEU A 743 14.09 21.69 -0.67
C LEU A 743 14.66 22.61 -1.75
N PRO A 744 15.91 22.38 -2.18
CA PRO A 744 16.46 22.99 -3.41
C PRO A 744 15.53 22.74 -4.60
N ARG A 745 15.42 23.71 -5.53
CA ARG A 745 14.47 23.62 -6.67
C ARG A 745 14.60 22.30 -7.46
N GLY A 746 15.83 21.86 -7.72
CA GLY A 746 16.11 20.61 -8.46
C GLY A 746 15.71 19.32 -7.74
N MET A 747 15.50 19.34 -6.41
CA MET A 747 15.15 18.16 -5.63
C MET A 747 13.64 17.99 -5.40
N LYS A 748 12.84 19.02 -5.68
CA LYS A 748 11.38 18.99 -5.44
C LYS A 748 10.67 17.93 -6.28
N GLY A 749 11.09 17.75 -7.54
CA GLY A 749 10.57 16.71 -8.44
C GLY A 749 10.90 15.32 -7.90
N ASN A 750 12.18 15.05 -7.64
CA ASN A 750 12.64 13.77 -7.11
C ASN A 750 11.92 13.37 -5.80
N ALA A 751 11.69 14.30 -4.89
CA ALA A 751 10.95 14.02 -3.65
C ALA A 751 9.49 13.62 -3.93
N LEU A 752 8.82 14.27 -4.89
CA LEU A 752 7.46 13.89 -5.27
C LEU A 752 7.43 12.55 -5.99
N ASP A 753 8.41 12.24 -6.84
CA ASP A 753 8.51 10.96 -7.55
C ASP A 753 8.76 9.80 -6.57
N ARG A 754 9.62 10.01 -5.57
CA ARG A 754 9.82 9.07 -4.45
C ARG A 754 8.55 8.83 -3.66
N TYR A 755 7.80 9.90 -3.35
CA TYR A 755 6.50 9.76 -2.69
C TYR A 755 5.46 9.07 -3.58
N ARG A 756 5.45 9.36 -4.89
CA ARG A 756 4.59 8.69 -5.88
C ARG A 756 4.87 7.19 -5.92
N GLY A 757 6.12 6.76 -5.76
CA GLY A 757 6.52 5.34 -5.72
C GLY A 757 5.96 4.55 -4.53
N LEU A 758 5.38 5.21 -3.52
CA LEU A 758 4.71 4.55 -2.39
C LEU A 758 3.22 4.25 -2.65
N ALA A 759 2.62 4.88 -3.67
CA ALA A 759 1.21 4.71 -4.06
C ALA A 759 1.06 3.58 -5.07
#